data_AF-A0A562UT37-F1
#
_entry.id   AF-A0A562UT37-F1
#
_cell.length_a   1.000
_cell.length_b   1.000
_cell.length_c   1.000
_cell.angle_alpha   90.00
_cell.angle_beta   90.00
_cell.angle_gamma   90.00
#
_symmetry.space_group_name_H-M   'P 1'
#
loop_
_entity.id
_entity.type
_entity.pdbx_description
1 polymer ?
#
loop_
_entity_poly.entity_id
_entity_poly.type
_entity_poly.pdbx_seq_one_letter_code
_entity_poly.pdbx_strand_id
1 'polypeptide(L)'
;MRYIALALATSLSLSGCATVPEAASETAQPTIPAKTGEAQIADIVSRMSLERKIGQLIQPQINSFTPDDMERYRFGSYLNGGNGGPYGDEFAPASEWLRYADEMYDASVKPLPNGEPAIPTMWGTDAVHGHSNIVGATLFPHNIALGATGDADLVQRIGHATAIEIEVTGIDWNFSPTVAVARDDRWGRTYESYSEDPDLVAKLGAALIVGQQGVPGSDDFLGDGRVFVTAKHFFGDGGTEQGVDQGDVNGDINALLDLHGRPYPEAIDAGVQAVMASFNSINGRKMHGNKELLTGVLRGEMGFDGLVVGDWNGHGQIKGCTVTDCPQSLMAGLDIYMVPDDWKPLMESLIAQVKDGTIPMARVDEAVTRVLRVKQRAGLLGENAKRPSERGVAGQYDLLASPEHRALAREAVAKSQVLLKNDGVLPLKAGANVLVAGSAADDVGQQSGGWTLEWQGGRKDTLPREYFPKATSIWDGIKENVTADGGSATLSEDGSFEARPDVAIVVFGEYPYAEFAGDQRDLVFRDEEGLKLLRQFSEQDIPTVAVFLSGRPMWMNRELNAADAFVASWLPGSEGAGVADVLTGQREATGRLSFSWPASCEGQPVNSPDGALFAFGFGRSFSDTIPLADLSEECAALEANDSTNLFGSGRLGSGTSAFVGRVDGTGIEELMPNMRGDTNGAGVVLSGYDRDAQEDSREIAMPDGTYFGVEQSNDTGGAYRIAYEVVTRPTGAIRLRSGDAVLDVTAQFELALAKGFREMVVTESCLSGLGKRIAFESEADITFRISSIKREEVAEGTECSF
;
A
#
# COMPACT_ATOMS: atom_id res chain seq x y z
N MET A 1 6.13 76.06 -10.33
CA MET A 1 6.16 77.42 -10.90
C MET A 1 5.91 77.31 -12.41
N ARG A 2 4.71 77.67 -12.92
CA ARG A 2 4.31 77.76 -14.37
C ARG A 2 4.32 76.44 -15.18
N TYR A 3 3.40 76.07 -16.10
CA TYR A 3 2.08 76.50 -16.65
C TYR A 3 1.29 75.19 -17.02
N ILE A 4 -0.04 74.99 -16.91
CA ILE A 4 -1.24 75.55 -17.61
C ILE A 4 -1.25 75.21 -19.13
N ALA A 5 -2.29 74.67 -19.82
CA ALA A 5 -3.73 74.35 -19.56
C ALA A 5 -4.11 72.97 -20.23
N LEU A 6 -5.31 72.37 -20.15
CA LEU A 6 -6.67 72.82 -20.55
C LEU A 6 -7.73 71.82 -19.95
N ALA A 7 -8.75 72.25 -19.19
CA ALA A 7 -10.19 72.36 -19.57
C ALA A 7 -10.80 71.11 -20.26
N LEU A 8 -11.96 70.53 -19.93
CA LEU A 8 -13.16 70.84 -19.12
C LEU A 8 -13.75 69.47 -18.62
N ALA A 9 -14.75 69.28 -17.75
CA ALA A 9 -15.71 70.12 -17.00
C ALA A 9 -16.16 69.39 -15.69
N THR A 10 -17.30 69.75 -15.08
CA THR A 10 -17.89 69.14 -13.87
C THR A 10 -19.31 68.60 -14.07
N SER A 11 -19.64 67.47 -13.42
CA SER A 11 -21.02 67.16 -12.98
C SER A 11 -21.04 66.14 -11.83
N LEU A 12 -21.64 66.51 -10.69
CA LEU A 12 -22.04 65.55 -9.65
C LEU A 12 -23.26 64.75 -10.11
N SER A 13 -23.35 63.48 -9.71
CA SER A 13 -24.61 62.74 -9.65
C SER A 13 -24.61 61.79 -8.45
N LEU A 14 -25.74 61.76 -7.74
CA LEU A 14 -26.00 60.86 -6.61
C LEU A 14 -27.42 60.31 -6.77
N SER A 15 -27.55 58.99 -6.58
CA SER A 15 -28.79 58.25 -6.33
C SER A 15 -29.83 58.11 -7.45
N GLY A 16 -30.00 56.87 -7.91
CA GLY A 16 -31.17 56.38 -8.67
C GLY A 16 -31.06 54.86 -8.84
N CYS A 17 -32.01 54.10 -8.29
CA CYS A 17 -31.95 52.63 -8.24
C CYS A 17 -32.01 51.98 -9.63
N ALA A 18 -31.18 50.94 -9.82
CA ALA A 18 -31.39 49.92 -10.85
C ALA A 18 -31.04 48.54 -10.25
N THR A 19 -31.96 47.60 -10.35
CA THR A 19 -31.73 46.19 -10.02
C THR A 19 -30.76 45.60 -11.04
N VAL A 20 -29.57 45.21 -10.59
CA VAL A 20 -28.63 44.42 -11.40
C VAL A 20 -29.16 42.98 -11.46
N PRO A 21 -29.36 42.38 -12.64
CA PRO A 21 -29.71 40.98 -12.71
C PRO A 21 -28.51 40.14 -12.29
N GLU A 22 -28.78 39.18 -11.39
CA GLU A 22 -27.82 38.19 -10.94
C GLU A 22 -27.45 37.29 -12.13
N ALA A 23 -26.28 37.55 -12.71
CA ALA A 23 -25.72 36.70 -13.75
C ALA A 23 -25.18 35.43 -13.09
N ALA A 24 -26.03 34.39 -13.01
CA ALA A 24 -25.59 33.05 -12.68
C ALA A 24 -24.46 32.66 -13.65
N SER A 25 -23.27 32.39 -13.11
CA SER A 25 -22.17 31.84 -13.87
C SER A 25 -22.47 30.37 -14.16
N GLU A 26 -23.06 30.09 -15.32
CA GLU A 26 -23.01 28.74 -15.90
C GLU A 26 -21.55 28.40 -16.20
N THR A 27 -20.90 27.73 -15.24
CA THR A 27 -19.69 26.97 -15.50
C THR A 27 -20.04 25.85 -16.48
N ALA A 28 -19.66 26.03 -17.74
CA ALA A 28 -19.88 25.02 -18.76
C ALA A 28 -19.07 23.76 -18.43
N GLN A 29 -19.73 22.75 -17.90
CA GLN A 29 -19.14 21.42 -17.72
C GLN A 29 -18.58 20.92 -19.06
N PRO A 30 -17.34 20.38 -19.11
CA PRO A 30 -16.80 19.79 -20.32
C PRO A 30 -17.57 18.52 -20.68
N THR A 31 -18.56 18.64 -21.57
CA THR A 31 -19.35 17.50 -22.02
C THR A 31 -18.54 16.59 -22.93
N ILE A 32 -18.08 15.45 -22.41
CA ILE A 32 -17.53 14.35 -23.20
C ILE A 32 -18.56 13.93 -24.27
N PRO A 33 -18.19 13.66 -25.54
CA PRO A 33 -19.15 13.43 -26.64
C PRO A 33 -19.94 12.10 -26.55
N ALA A 34 -20.91 11.99 -25.65
CA ALA A 34 -21.52 10.71 -25.26
C ALA A 34 -22.68 10.18 -26.14
N LYS A 35 -23.25 10.96 -27.07
CA LYS A 35 -24.57 10.61 -27.68
C LYS A 35 -24.60 9.43 -28.65
N THR A 36 -23.46 9.01 -29.21
CA THR A 36 -23.38 7.83 -30.09
C THR A 36 -22.91 6.57 -29.36
N GLY A 37 -22.01 6.72 -28.37
CA GLY A 37 -21.45 5.61 -27.61
C GLY A 37 -22.48 4.89 -26.72
N GLU A 38 -23.30 5.65 -25.99
CA GLU A 38 -24.32 5.10 -25.08
C GLU A 38 -25.36 4.23 -25.80
N ALA A 39 -25.70 4.56 -27.06
CA ALA A 39 -26.63 3.76 -27.85
C ALA A 39 -26.05 2.39 -28.25
N GLN A 40 -24.73 2.34 -28.52
CA GLN A 40 -24.02 1.08 -28.77
C GLN A 40 -23.92 0.22 -27.50
N ILE A 41 -23.65 0.84 -26.36
CA ILE A 41 -23.61 0.14 -25.06
C ILE A 41 -25.00 -0.43 -24.73
N ALA A 42 -26.07 0.35 -24.91
CA ALA A 42 -27.44 -0.13 -24.68
C ALA A 42 -27.82 -1.31 -25.59
N ASP A 43 -27.41 -1.30 -26.88
CA ASP A 43 -27.59 -2.45 -27.78
C ASP A 43 -26.84 -3.70 -27.26
N ILE A 44 -25.57 -3.55 -26.87
CA ILE A 44 -24.76 -4.64 -26.30
C ILE A 44 -25.44 -5.23 -25.06
N VAL A 45 -25.80 -4.40 -24.07
CA VAL A 45 -26.47 -4.84 -22.83
C VAL A 45 -27.80 -5.53 -23.11
N SER A 46 -28.55 -5.08 -24.13
CA SER A 46 -29.82 -5.71 -24.51
C SER A 46 -29.67 -7.13 -25.09
N ARG A 47 -28.49 -7.46 -25.63
CA ARG A 47 -28.17 -8.76 -26.26
C ARG A 47 -27.38 -9.72 -25.37
N MET A 48 -26.95 -9.29 -24.17
CA MET A 48 -26.26 -10.13 -23.20
C MET A 48 -27.24 -10.97 -22.37
N SER A 49 -26.89 -12.24 -22.15
CA SER A 49 -27.50 -13.12 -21.16
C SER A 49 -27.17 -12.66 -19.73
N LEU A 50 -27.96 -13.12 -18.75
CA LEU A 50 -27.73 -12.82 -17.34
C LEU A 50 -26.36 -13.30 -16.87
N GLU A 51 -25.97 -14.51 -17.27
CA GLU A 51 -24.68 -15.12 -16.94
C GLU A 51 -23.51 -14.26 -17.44
N ARG A 52 -23.60 -13.64 -18.63
CA ARG A 52 -22.58 -12.70 -19.13
C ARG A 52 -22.63 -11.34 -18.48
N LYS A 53 -23.81 -10.86 -18.11
CA LYS A 53 -23.96 -9.62 -17.34
C LYS A 53 -23.27 -9.75 -15.98
N ILE A 54 -23.54 -10.83 -15.23
CA ILE A 54 -22.85 -11.10 -13.96
C ILE A 54 -21.35 -11.32 -14.17
N GLY A 55 -20.92 -11.99 -15.25
CA GLY A 55 -19.50 -12.07 -15.61
C GLY A 55 -18.82 -10.70 -15.69
N GLN A 56 -19.48 -9.68 -16.25
CA GLN A 56 -18.93 -8.31 -16.31
C GLN A 56 -18.81 -7.60 -14.96
N LEU A 57 -19.44 -8.09 -13.88
CA LEU A 57 -19.42 -7.50 -12.54
C LEU A 57 -18.42 -8.20 -11.58
N ILE A 58 -17.60 -9.13 -12.09
CA ILE A 58 -16.75 -10.01 -11.29
C ILE A 58 -15.30 -9.81 -11.70
N GLN A 59 -14.42 -9.65 -10.70
CA GLN A 59 -12.99 -9.49 -10.84
C GLN A 59 -12.24 -10.50 -9.96
N PRO A 60 -11.77 -11.63 -10.53
CA PRO A 60 -10.89 -12.58 -9.85
C PRO A 60 -9.42 -12.15 -9.91
N GLN A 61 -8.59 -12.73 -9.03
CA GLN A 61 -7.14 -12.59 -9.07
C GLN A 61 -6.52 -13.55 -10.11
N ILE A 62 -5.45 -13.15 -10.78
CA ILE A 62 -4.77 -13.92 -11.85
C ILE A 62 -4.36 -15.36 -11.48
N ASN A 63 -4.23 -15.67 -10.18
CA ASN A 63 -3.84 -16.99 -9.70
C ASN A 63 -5.03 -17.93 -9.40
N SER A 64 -6.27 -17.43 -9.41
CA SER A 64 -7.47 -18.20 -9.04
C SER A 64 -8.31 -18.69 -10.23
N PHE A 65 -7.92 -18.35 -11.47
CA PHE A 65 -8.62 -18.74 -12.69
C PHE A 65 -7.67 -18.98 -13.87
N THR A 66 -8.16 -19.67 -14.89
CA THR A 66 -7.41 -20.03 -16.09
C THR A 66 -7.93 -19.31 -17.35
N PRO A 67 -7.21 -19.30 -18.49
CA PRO A 67 -7.75 -18.84 -19.76
C PRO A 67 -9.04 -19.58 -20.19
N ASP A 68 -9.18 -20.86 -19.81
CA ASP A 68 -10.42 -21.64 -20.03
C ASP A 68 -11.57 -21.15 -19.13
N ASP A 69 -11.29 -20.73 -17.89
CA ASP A 69 -12.28 -20.06 -17.04
C ASP A 69 -12.63 -18.67 -17.61
N MET A 70 -11.67 -17.88 -18.09
CA MET A 70 -11.95 -16.59 -18.77
C MET A 70 -12.83 -16.79 -20.01
N GLU A 71 -12.57 -17.81 -20.83
CA GLU A 71 -13.43 -18.17 -21.96
C GLU A 71 -14.85 -18.57 -21.49
N ARG A 72 -14.94 -19.36 -20.42
CA ARG A 72 -16.20 -19.91 -19.92
C ARG A 72 -17.07 -18.88 -19.22
N TYR A 73 -16.50 -18.02 -18.38
CA TYR A 73 -17.21 -17.10 -17.49
C TYR A 73 -17.26 -15.66 -18.03
N ARG A 74 -16.33 -15.26 -18.90
CA ARG A 74 -16.29 -13.94 -19.58
C ARG A 74 -16.26 -12.78 -18.57
N PHE A 75 -15.25 -12.80 -17.70
CA PHE A 75 -15.08 -11.79 -16.65
C PHE A 75 -14.96 -10.37 -17.23
N GLY A 76 -15.53 -9.40 -16.53
CA GLY A 76 -15.43 -7.99 -16.87
C GLY A 76 -14.01 -7.48 -16.75
N SER A 77 -13.35 -7.89 -15.69
CA SER A 77 -11.96 -7.57 -15.40
C SER A 77 -11.32 -8.71 -14.64
N TYR A 78 -10.02 -8.62 -14.44
CA TYR A 78 -9.26 -9.45 -13.51
C TYR A 78 -8.16 -8.59 -12.89
N LEU A 79 -7.50 -9.06 -11.83
CA LEU A 79 -6.46 -8.30 -11.13
C LEU A 79 -5.23 -9.11 -10.80
N ASN A 80 -4.09 -8.43 -10.65
CA ASN A 80 -3.00 -8.91 -9.81
C ASN A 80 -3.03 -8.20 -8.45
N GLY A 81 -3.06 -8.98 -7.37
CA GLY A 81 -2.84 -8.48 -6.01
C GLY A 81 -1.35 -8.32 -5.72
N GLY A 82 -1.01 -7.84 -4.53
CA GLY A 82 0.38 -7.59 -4.12
C GLY A 82 1.30 -8.83 -4.07
N ASN A 83 0.77 -10.05 -4.20
CA ASN A 83 1.55 -11.29 -4.36
C ASN A 83 0.98 -12.13 -5.53
N GLY A 84 0.56 -11.47 -6.61
CA GLY A 84 -0.03 -12.10 -7.79
C GLY A 84 0.80 -11.84 -9.04
N GLY A 85 1.71 -12.75 -9.40
CA GLY A 85 2.43 -12.70 -10.67
C GLY A 85 1.96 -13.76 -11.70
N PRO A 86 2.09 -13.50 -13.02
CA PRO A 86 1.68 -14.41 -14.09
C PRO A 86 2.12 -15.85 -13.89
N TYR A 87 1.22 -16.79 -14.18
CA TYR A 87 1.48 -18.24 -14.08
C TYR A 87 1.88 -18.73 -12.68
N GLY A 88 1.64 -17.94 -11.63
CA GLY A 88 2.01 -18.23 -10.25
C GLY A 88 3.44 -17.82 -9.88
N ASP A 89 4.12 -17.05 -10.72
CA ASP A 89 5.47 -16.51 -10.47
C ASP A 89 5.37 -15.02 -10.12
N GLU A 90 5.45 -14.69 -8.83
CA GLU A 90 5.41 -13.32 -8.29
C GLU A 90 6.49 -12.39 -8.89
N PHE A 91 7.61 -12.95 -9.35
CA PHE A 91 8.74 -12.22 -9.92
C PHE A 91 8.83 -12.37 -11.45
N ALA A 92 7.75 -12.81 -12.10
CA ALA A 92 7.72 -13.07 -13.53
C ALA A 92 8.22 -11.85 -14.36
N PRO A 93 9.09 -12.06 -15.37
CA PRO A 93 9.61 -10.98 -16.18
C PRO A 93 8.52 -10.35 -17.06
N ALA A 94 8.68 -9.07 -17.42
CA ALA A 94 7.68 -8.28 -18.14
C ALA A 94 7.12 -8.88 -19.45
N SER A 95 7.86 -9.78 -20.10
CA SER A 95 7.37 -10.51 -21.26
C SER A 95 6.25 -11.51 -20.93
N GLU A 96 6.27 -12.10 -19.74
CA GLU A 96 5.25 -13.05 -19.29
C GLU A 96 3.97 -12.34 -18.86
N TRP A 97 4.09 -11.11 -18.32
CA TRP A 97 2.93 -10.23 -18.09
C TRP A 97 2.21 -9.92 -19.39
N LEU A 98 2.92 -9.44 -20.42
CA LEU A 98 2.29 -9.14 -21.70
C LEU A 98 1.70 -10.39 -22.38
N ARG A 99 2.38 -11.55 -22.28
CA ARG A 99 1.86 -12.84 -22.77
C ARG A 99 0.58 -13.26 -22.04
N TYR A 100 0.49 -13.05 -20.74
CA TYR A 100 -0.70 -13.36 -19.96
C TYR A 100 -1.86 -12.42 -20.29
N ALA A 101 -1.59 -11.12 -20.48
CA ALA A 101 -2.59 -10.14 -20.92
C ALA A 101 -3.22 -10.56 -22.25
N ASP A 102 -2.36 -10.90 -23.21
CA ASP A 102 -2.71 -11.43 -24.52
C ASP A 102 -3.59 -12.69 -24.44
N GLU A 103 -3.20 -13.68 -23.62
CA GLU A 103 -3.94 -14.93 -23.44
C GLU A 103 -5.33 -14.70 -22.86
N MET A 104 -5.48 -13.78 -21.90
CA MET A 104 -6.77 -13.43 -21.31
C MET A 104 -7.65 -12.57 -22.23
N TYR A 105 -7.05 -11.67 -23.00
CA TYR A 105 -7.73 -10.95 -24.06
C TYR A 105 -8.28 -11.94 -25.10
N ASP A 106 -7.43 -12.78 -25.69
CA ASP A 106 -7.77 -13.76 -26.70
C ASP A 106 -8.83 -14.74 -26.18
N ALA A 107 -8.73 -15.18 -24.93
CA ALA A 107 -9.76 -15.97 -24.27
C ALA A 107 -11.09 -15.22 -24.20
N SER A 108 -11.11 -13.97 -23.71
CA SER A 108 -12.33 -13.18 -23.48
C SER A 108 -13.14 -12.90 -24.76
N VAL A 109 -12.47 -12.66 -25.90
CA VAL A 109 -13.10 -12.27 -27.17
C VAL A 109 -13.56 -13.44 -28.07
N LYS A 110 -13.37 -14.69 -27.66
CA LYS A 110 -13.82 -15.86 -28.45
C LYS A 110 -15.33 -15.80 -28.76
N PRO A 111 -15.77 -16.15 -29.97
CA PRO A 111 -17.17 -16.04 -30.38
C PRO A 111 -18.16 -16.75 -29.44
N LEU A 112 -19.23 -16.06 -29.06
CA LEU A 112 -20.31 -16.62 -28.26
C LEU A 112 -21.47 -17.16 -29.13
N PRO A 113 -22.23 -18.16 -28.64
CA PRO A 113 -23.41 -18.67 -29.34
C PRO A 113 -24.48 -17.58 -29.59
N ASN A 114 -25.36 -17.84 -30.56
CA ASN A 114 -26.58 -17.05 -30.81
C ASN A 114 -26.37 -15.55 -31.14
N GLY A 115 -25.14 -15.10 -31.43
CA GLY A 115 -24.85 -13.69 -31.73
C GLY A 115 -24.76 -12.79 -30.49
N GLU A 116 -24.57 -13.38 -29.31
CA GLU A 116 -24.25 -12.65 -28.08
C GLU A 116 -22.91 -11.88 -28.24
N PRO A 117 -22.81 -10.62 -27.76
CA PRO A 117 -21.55 -9.86 -27.83
C PRO A 117 -20.42 -10.56 -27.07
N ALA A 118 -19.29 -10.79 -27.74
CA ALA A 118 -18.02 -11.04 -27.04
C ALA A 118 -17.44 -9.68 -26.59
N ILE A 119 -17.01 -9.60 -25.34
CA ILE A 119 -16.54 -8.35 -24.71
C ILE A 119 -15.11 -8.58 -24.22
N PRO A 120 -14.13 -7.77 -24.65
CA PRO A 120 -12.78 -7.82 -24.10
C PRO A 120 -12.80 -7.65 -22.58
N THR A 121 -11.99 -8.43 -21.88
CA THR A 121 -11.71 -8.20 -20.46
C THR A 121 -10.75 -7.01 -20.28
N MET A 122 -10.49 -6.59 -19.04
CA MET A 122 -9.52 -5.55 -18.70
C MET A 122 -8.74 -5.92 -17.43
N TRP A 123 -7.44 -5.65 -17.40
CA TRP A 123 -6.56 -6.01 -16.28
C TRP A 123 -6.31 -4.80 -15.38
N GLY A 124 -6.62 -4.94 -14.08
CA GLY A 124 -6.24 -4.00 -13.02
C GLY A 124 -5.02 -4.43 -12.21
N THR A 125 -4.17 -3.47 -11.85
CA THR A 125 -3.05 -3.64 -10.91
C THR A 125 -3.09 -2.57 -9.83
N ASP A 126 -2.57 -2.89 -8.65
CA ASP A 126 -1.99 -1.86 -7.78
C ASP A 126 -0.63 -1.44 -8.32
N ALA A 127 -0.48 -0.17 -8.68
CA ALA A 127 0.78 0.45 -9.07
C ALA A 127 0.85 1.82 -8.38
N VAL A 128 0.99 1.76 -7.04
CA VAL A 128 0.75 2.89 -6.13
C VAL A 128 1.89 3.90 -6.07
N HIS A 129 3.12 3.49 -6.42
CA HIS A 129 4.31 4.35 -6.46
C HIS A 129 5.21 4.05 -7.67
N GLY A 130 4.61 3.91 -8.84
CA GLY A 130 5.23 3.28 -10.02
C GLY A 130 4.59 1.90 -10.28
N HIS A 131 5.06 1.18 -11.30
CA HIS A 131 4.59 -0.19 -11.58
C HIS A 131 5.23 -1.17 -10.59
N SER A 132 4.90 -1.02 -9.31
CA SER A 132 5.73 -1.54 -8.21
C SER A 132 5.63 -3.05 -8.00
N ASN A 133 4.70 -3.73 -8.66
CA ASN A 133 4.56 -5.19 -8.66
C ASN A 133 5.45 -5.89 -9.69
N ILE A 134 6.33 -5.19 -10.43
CA ILE A 134 7.20 -5.83 -11.43
C ILE A 134 8.70 -5.52 -11.26
N VAL A 135 9.50 -6.59 -11.37
CA VAL A 135 10.96 -6.53 -11.32
C VAL A 135 11.50 -5.62 -12.42
N GLY A 136 12.21 -4.57 -12.01
CA GLY A 136 12.87 -3.62 -12.91
C GLY A 136 12.03 -2.46 -13.43
N ALA A 137 10.86 -2.19 -12.84
CA ALA A 137 10.16 -0.91 -12.95
C ALA A 137 10.86 0.21 -12.15
N THR A 138 10.53 1.47 -12.43
CA THR A 138 10.89 2.61 -11.55
C THR A 138 10.00 2.58 -10.31
N LEU A 139 10.62 2.63 -9.13
CA LEU A 139 9.91 2.83 -7.86
C LEU A 139 10.06 4.29 -7.45
N PHE A 140 8.98 5.05 -7.54
CA PHE A 140 8.91 6.43 -7.07
C PHE A 140 8.79 6.46 -5.52
N PRO A 141 9.03 7.63 -4.90
CA PRO A 141 8.71 7.80 -3.48
C PRO A 141 7.22 7.55 -3.21
N HIS A 142 6.90 6.97 -2.06
CA HIS A 142 5.50 6.82 -1.61
C HIS A 142 4.81 8.18 -1.39
N ASN A 143 3.48 8.18 -1.35
CA ASN A 143 2.68 9.40 -1.40
C ASN A 143 3.01 10.41 -0.29
N ILE A 144 3.34 9.99 0.94
CA ILE A 144 3.80 10.91 2.00
C ILE A 144 5.03 11.74 1.57
N ALA A 145 5.98 11.11 0.88
CA ALA A 145 7.18 11.78 0.36
C ALA A 145 6.83 12.71 -0.82
N LEU A 146 5.90 12.31 -1.68
CA LEU A 146 5.39 13.18 -2.76
C LEU A 146 4.62 14.38 -2.21
N GLY A 147 3.86 14.19 -1.14
CA GLY A 147 3.21 15.24 -0.37
C GLY A 147 4.20 16.27 0.16
N ALA A 148 5.33 15.80 0.70
CA ALA A 148 6.39 16.66 1.19
C ALA A 148 7.03 17.57 0.12
N THR A 149 6.85 17.27 -1.17
CA THR A 149 7.28 18.16 -2.28
C THR A 149 6.32 19.31 -2.55
N GLY A 150 5.03 19.14 -2.25
CA GLY A 150 3.94 20.05 -2.65
C GLY A 150 3.76 20.24 -4.16
N ASP A 151 4.45 19.47 -5.01
CA ASP A 151 4.67 19.75 -6.43
C ASP A 151 3.76 18.91 -7.33
N ALA A 152 2.67 19.54 -7.81
CA ALA A 152 1.71 18.90 -8.71
C ALA A 152 2.26 18.65 -10.12
N ASP A 153 3.22 19.44 -10.61
CA ASP A 153 3.83 19.18 -11.93
C ASP A 153 4.69 17.91 -11.86
N LEU A 154 5.47 17.77 -10.79
CA LEU A 154 6.23 16.55 -10.51
C LEU A 154 5.29 15.33 -10.43
N VAL A 155 4.21 15.40 -9.63
CA VAL A 155 3.27 14.27 -9.49
C VAL A 155 2.56 13.94 -10.81
N GLN A 156 2.21 14.93 -11.63
CA GLN A 156 1.66 14.69 -12.96
C GLN A 156 2.67 14.00 -13.89
N ARG A 157 3.96 14.39 -13.85
CA ARG A 157 5.03 13.72 -14.59
C ARG A 157 5.25 12.27 -14.11
N ILE A 158 5.18 12.03 -12.80
CA ILE A 158 5.25 10.68 -12.20
C ILE A 158 4.10 9.82 -12.72
N GLY A 159 2.86 10.32 -12.69
CA GLY A 159 1.71 9.59 -13.22
C GLY A 159 1.87 9.21 -14.70
N HIS A 160 2.43 10.09 -15.53
CA HIS A 160 2.70 9.76 -16.93
C HIS A 160 3.77 8.67 -17.09
N ALA A 161 4.88 8.75 -16.35
CA ALA A 161 5.91 7.71 -16.35
C ALA A 161 5.35 6.36 -15.87
N THR A 162 4.53 6.36 -14.81
CA THR A 162 3.83 5.17 -14.30
C THR A 162 2.91 4.55 -15.36
N ALA A 163 2.08 5.34 -16.05
CA ALA A 163 1.19 4.83 -17.09
C ALA A 163 1.93 4.20 -18.28
N ILE A 164 3.06 4.79 -18.69
CA ILE A 164 3.95 4.20 -19.71
C ILE A 164 4.46 2.83 -19.24
N GLU A 165 5.00 2.74 -18.02
CA GLU A 165 5.53 1.47 -17.50
C GLU A 165 4.45 0.38 -17.33
N ILE A 166 3.20 0.77 -17.01
CA ILE A 166 2.06 -0.15 -16.96
C ILE A 166 1.66 -0.64 -18.37
N GLU A 167 1.50 0.25 -19.37
CA GLU A 167 1.13 -0.16 -20.74
C GLU A 167 2.19 -1.08 -21.38
N VAL A 168 3.48 -0.91 -21.06
CA VAL A 168 4.56 -1.83 -21.51
C VAL A 168 4.25 -3.29 -21.19
N THR A 169 3.57 -3.55 -20.05
CA THR A 169 3.19 -4.90 -19.58
C THR A 169 1.79 -5.34 -20.07
N GLY A 170 1.07 -4.50 -20.81
CA GLY A 170 -0.24 -4.82 -21.38
C GLY A 170 -1.44 -4.63 -20.43
N ILE A 171 -1.21 -4.04 -19.25
CA ILE A 171 -2.24 -3.77 -18.24
C ILE A 171 -3.03 -2.50 -18.59
N ASP A 172 -4.34 -2.49 -18.32
CA ASP A 172 -5.27 -1.43 -18.74
C ASP A 172 -5.54 -0.36 -17.67
N TRP A 173 -5.41 -0.76 -16.40
CA TRP A 173 -6.06 -0.10 -15.26
C TRP A 173 -5.16 -0.07 -14.02
N ASN A 174 -4.96 1.13 -13.44
CA ASN A 174 -4.26 1.29 -12.16
C ASN A 174 -5.22 1.62 -11.01
N PHE A 175 -5.03 0.98 -9.86
CA PHE A 175 -5.67 1.31 -8.59
C PHE A 175 -4.93 2.45 -7.84
N SER A 176 -4.70 3.59 -8.51
CA SER A 176 -3.97 4.74 -7.95
C SER A 176 -4.43 6.05 -8.61
N PRO A 177 -4.65 7.18 -7.90
CA PRO A 177 -4.13 7.50 -6.58
C PRO A 177 -4.94 6.97 -5.39
N THR A 178 -4.22 6.66 -4.31
CA THR A 178 -4.77 6.76 -2.95
C THR A 178 -4.95 8.26 -2.63
N VAL A 179 -6.19 8.66 -2.32
CA VAL A 179 -6.59 10.03 -1.93
C VAL A 179 -7.12 10.06 -0.49
N ALA A 180 -6.66 9.12 0.34
CA ALA A 180 -6.86 9.14 1.77
C ALA A 180 -6.30 10.44 2.37
N VAL A 181 -7.04 11.02 3.32
CA VAL A 181 -6.57 12.11 4.18
C VAL A 181 -6.31 11.49 5.54
N ALA A 182 -5.07 11.09 5.81
CA ALA A 182 -4.70 10.40 7.04
C ALA A 182 -4.66 11.38 8.22
N ARG A 183 -5.25 10.98 9.36
CA ARG A 183 -5.44 11.84 10.55
C ARG A 183 -4.88 11.23 11.84
N ASP A 184 -4.46 9.97 11.81
CA ASP A 184 -3.83 9.27 12.93
C ASP A 184 -2.71 8.39 12.38
N ASP A 185 -1.46 8.86 12.55
CA ASP A 185 -0.25 8.24 11.95
C ASP A 185 -0.02 6.78 12.40
N ARG A 186 -0.73 6.32 13.44
CA ARG A 186 -0.72 4.91 13.83
C ARG A 186 -1.22 3.97 12.74
N TRP A 187 -2.02 4.47 11.80
CA TRP A 187 -2.52 3.68 10.67
C TRP A 187 -1.40 3.20 9.76
N GLY A 188 -1.39 1.89 9.49
CA GLY A 188 -0.39 1.22 8.66
C GLY A 188 -0.43 1.57 7.18
N ARG A 189 -1.35 2.44 6.73
CA ARG A 189 -1.38 2.99 5.36
C ARG A 189 -1.10 4.50 5.29
N THR A 190 -0.60 5.11 6.37
CA THR A 190 -0.30 6.55 6.43
C THR A 190 0.60 7.02 5.26
N TYR A 191 1.57 6.20 4.84
CA TYR A 191 2.46 6.52 3.71
C TYR A 191 1.76 6.58 2.34
N GLU A 192 0.59 5.95 2.19
CA GLU A 192 -0.23 6.01 0.98
C GLU A 192 -1.04 7.32 0.90
N SER A 193 -1.15 8.07 2.00
CA SER A 193 -1.71 9.42 1.99
C SER A 193 -0.64 10.45 1.64
N TYR A 194 -0.99 11.44 0.82
CA TYR A 194 -0.09 12.57 0.58
C TYR A 194 0.09 13.46 1.81
N SER A 195 -0.95 13.60 2.64
CA SER A 195 -0.97 14.64 3.68
C SER A 195 -2.12 14.47 4.68
N GLU A 196 -1.95 15.07 5.87
CA GLU A 196 -3.06 15.40 6.77
C GLU A 196 -3.97 16.51 6.22
N ASP A 197 -3.49 17.34 5.29
CA ASP A 197 -4.24 18.45 4.68
C ASP A 197 -5.05 17.99 3.44
N PRO A 198 -6.39 18.10 3.46
CA PRO A 198 -7.22 17.56 2.39
C PRO A 198 -7.12 18.35 1.07
N ASP A 199 -6.78 19.65 1.10
CA ASP A 199 -6.57 20.45 -0.12
C ASP A 199 -5.27 20.04 -0.84
N LEU A 200 -4.20 19.73 -0.10
CA LEU A 200 -2.97 19.16 -0.67
C LEU A 200 -3.21 17.76 -1.26
N VAL A 201 -3.98 16.89 -0.59
CA VAL A 201 -4.38 15.58 -1.13
C VAL A 201 -5.18 15.73 -2.42
N ALA A 202 -6.18 16.62 -2.45
CA ALA A 202 -6.98 16.92 -3.65
C ALA A 202 -6.10 17.37 -4.83
N LYS A 203 -5.18 18.31 -4.57
CA LYS A 203 -4.25 18.87 -5.57
C LYS A 203 -3.34 17.81 -6.18
N LEU A 204 -2.70 16.96 -5.36
CA LEU A 204 -1.73 15.97 -5.84
C LEU A 204 -2.41 14.73 -6.44
N GLY A 205 -3.52 14.27 -5.87
CA GLY A 205 -4.32 13.18 -6.43
C GLY A 205 -4.83 13.50 -7.84
N ALA A 206 -5.42 14.70 -8.03
CA ALA A 206 -5.87 15.15 -9.35
C ALA A 206 -4.72 15.23 -10.38
N ALA A 207 -3.53 15.67 -9.94
CA ALA A 207 -2.35 15.70 -10.78
C ALA A 207 -1.90 14.30 -11.24
N LEU A 208 -1.91 13.30 -10.34
CA LEU A 208 -1.58 11.92 -10.71
C LEU A 208 -2.61 11.32 -11.68
N ILE A 209 -3.90 11.62 -11.50
CA ILE A 209 -4.98 11.19 -12.39
C ILE A 209 -4.77 11.75 -13.81
N VAL A 210 -4.50 13.06 -13.94
CA VAL A 210 -4.19 13.68 -15.24
C VAL A 210 -2.89 13.12 -15.84
N GLY A 211 -1.89 12.83 -15.01
CA GLY A 211 -0.65 12.19 -15.44
C GLY A 211 -0.88 10.83 -16.09
N GLN A 212 -1.67 9.98 -15.46
CA GLN A 212 -1.93 8.62 -15.94
C GLN A 212 -2.94 8.55 -17.10
N GLN A 213 -4.02 9.32 -17.02
CA GLN A 213 -5.13 9.24 -17.99
C GLN A 213 -5.02 10.23 -19.15
N GLY A 214 -4.15 11.25 -19.05
CA GLY A 214 -4.21 12.42 -19.94
C GLY A 214 -5.29 13.42 -19.51
N VAL A 215 -5.38 14.57 -20.19
CA VAL A 215 -6.35 15.64 -19.85
C VAL A 215 -7.74 15.30 -20.42
N PRO A 216 -8.82 15.25 -19.61
CA PRO A 216 -10.17 14.95 -20.09
C PRO A 216 -10.60 15.82 -21.27
N GLY A 217 -11.09 15.17 -22.33
CA GLY A 217 -11.55 15.85 -23.55
C GLY A 217 -10.45 16.32 -24.50
N SER A 218 -9.17 16.05 -24.21
CA SER A 218 -8.08 16.16 -25.18
C SER A 218 -7.94 14.88 -26.03
N ASP A 219 -7.24 14.97 -27.17
CA ASP A 219 -6.94 13.82 -28.04
C ASP A 219 -6.01 12.77 -27.39
N ASP A 220 -5.39 13.11 -26.26
CA ASP A 220 -4.47 12.30 -25.45
C ASP A 220 -5.18 11.64 -24.24
N PHE A 221 -6.48 11.88 -24.04
CA PHE A 221 -7.24 11.24 -22.97
C PHE A 221 -7.44 9.75 -23.26
N LEU A 222 -6.85 8.90 -22.42
CA LEU A 222 -6.84 7.43 -22.55
C LEU A 222 -6.27 6.95 -23.90
N GLY A 223 -5.26 7.66 -24.42
CA GLY A 223 -4.50 7.30 -25.62
C GLY A 223 -3.32 6.35 -25.36
N ASP A 224 -2.42 6.23 -26.35
CA ASP A 224 -1.17 5.47 -26.21
C ASP A 224 -0.31 6.06 -25.06
N GLY A 225 0.30 5.21 -24.22
CA GLY A 225 1.04 5.63 -23.02
C GLY A 225 0.16 6.06 -21.84
N ARG A 226 -1.15 5.82 -21.89
CA ARG A 226 -2.13 6.10 -20.82
C ARG A 226 -2.76 4.82 -20.29
N VAL A 227 -3.21 4.88 -19.04
CA VAL A 227 -4.09 3.88 -18.42
C VAL A 227 -5.23 4.58 -17.72
N PHE A 228 -6.40 3.94 -17.62
CA PHE A 228 -7.49 4.49 -16.80
C PHE A 228 -7.26 4.16 -15.33
N VAL A 229 -7.80 4.97 -14.41
CA VAL A 229 -7.42 4.86 -13.00
C VAL A 229 -8.58 4.87 -12.00
N THR A 230 -8.31 4.36 -10.81
CA THR A 230 -9.18 4.40 -9.63
C THR A 230 -8.67 5.42 -8.60
N ALA A 231 -9.54 6.32 -8.15
CA ALA A 231 -9.31 7.07 -6.91
C ALA A 231 -9.79 6.23 -5.70
N LYS A 232 -8.92 6.01 -4.71
CA LYS A 232 -9.20 5.09 -3.58
C LYS A 232 -8.87 5.68 -2.20
N HIS A 233 -9.56 5.32 -1.11
CA HIS A 233 -10.74 4.45 -1.02
C HIS A 233 -11.92 5.27 -0.47
N PHE A 234 -13.06 5.26 -1.16
CA PHE A 234 -14.21 6.12 -0.86
C PHE A 234 -15.04 5.55 0.31
N PHE A 235 -15.14 6.23 1.45
CA PHE A 235 -14.33 7.37 1.89
C PHE A 235 -14.12 7.33 3.41
N GLY A 236 -13.08 8.00 3.88
CA GLY A 236 -12.77 8.13 5.31
C GLY A 236 -11.79 7.10 5.86
N ASP A 237 -11.15 6.30 5.01
CA ASP A 237 -10.10 5.32 5.37
C ASP A 237 -9.03 5.91 6.30
N GLY A 238 -8.48 7.09 5.98
CA GLY A 238 -7.51 7.80 6.82
C GLY A 238 -8.06 8.44 8.11
N GLY A 239 -9.35 8.27 8.42
CA GLY A 239 -10.02 8.90 9.57
C GLY A 239 -10.46 7.93 10.67
N THR A 240 -10.04 6.67 10.64
CA THR A 240 -10.52 5.66 11.59
C THR A 240 -10.11 5.95 13.03
N GLU A 241 -10.96 5.56 13.98
CA GLU A 241 -10.66 5.70 15.40
C GLU A 241 -9.35 4.97 15.76
N GLN A 242 -8.41 5.73 16.35
CA GLN A 242 -7.07 5.27 16.74
C GLN A 242 -6.17 4.81 15.58
N GLY A 243 -6.50 5.18 14.33
CA GLY A 243 -5.78 4.75 13.15
C GLY A 243 -5.90 3.25 12.86
N VAL A 244 -6.92 2.56 13.40
CA VAL A 244 -7.11 1.13 13.14
C VAL A 244 -7.56 0.92 11.69
N ASP A 245 -6.79 0.15 10.94
CA ASP A 245 -7.10 -0.16 9.55
C ASP A 245 -8.46 -0.87 9.43
N GLN A 246 -9.20 -0.54 8.36
CA GLN A 246 -10.56 -1.05 8.11
C GLN A 246 -11.60 -0.78 9.23
N GLY A 247 -11.26 0.09 10.20
CA GLY A 247 -12.04 0.43 11.38
C GLY A 247 -13.31 1.25 11.12
N ASP A 248 -13.72 2.04 12.12
CA ASP A 248 -14.92 2.90 12.04
C ASP A 248 -14.54 4.37 12.20
N VAL A 249 -15.30 5.23 11.52
CA VAL A 249 -15.14 6.69 11.49
C VAL A 249 -16.45 7.29 11.99
N ASN A 250 -16.46 7.77 13.22
CA ASN A 250 -17.65 8.31 13.87
C ASN A 250 -17.64 9.85 13.87
N GLY A 251 -18.74 10.47 13.42
CA GLY A 251 -18.82 11.93 13.31
C GLY A 251 -20.03 12.46 12.54
N ASP A 252 -20.15 13.79 12.47
CA ASP A 252 -21.11 14.45 11.58
C ASP A 252 -20.73 14.20 10.12
N ILE A 253 -21.68 13.74 9.31
CA ILE A 253 -21.39 13.32 7.94
C ILE A 253 -20.91 14.46 7.05
N ASN A 254 -21.34 15.71 7.27
CA ASN A 254 -20.89 16.84 6.47
C ASN A 254 -19.45 17.18 6.85
N ALA A 255 -19.12 17.20 8.15
CA ALA A 255 -17.73 17.41 8.59
C ALA A 255 -16.78 16.30 8.09
N LEU A 256 -17.24 15.04 8.01
CA LEU A 256 -16.47 13.96 7.42
C LEU A 256 -16.31 14.10 5.90
N LEU A 257 -17.33 14.61 5.19
CA LEU A 257 -17.25 14.91 3.76
C LEU A 257 -16.33 16.11 3.46
N ASP A 258 -16.43 17.18 4.26
CA ASP A 258 -15.58 18.39 4.15
C ASP A 258 -14.09 18.09 4.38
N LEU A 259 -13.77 16.99 5.09
CA LEU A 259 -12.41 16.52 5.34
C LEU A 259 -11.99 15.40 4.39
N HIS A 260 -12.64 14.23 4.45
CA HIS A 260 -12.23 13.02 3.74
C HIS A 260 -12.93 12.84 2.38
N GLY A 261 -14.08 13.49 2.16
CA GLY A 261 -14.75 13.56 0.86
C GLY A 261 -14.14 14.63 -0.07
N ARG A 262 -13.40 15.60 0.52
CA ARG A 262 -12.82 16.77 -0.14
C ARG A 262 -11.99 16.48 -1.41
N PRO A 263 -11.21 15.39 -1.54
CA PRO A 263 -10.43 15.12 -2.76
C PRO A 263 -11.24 14.60 -3.96
N TYR A 264 -12.45 14.08 -3.74
CA TYR A 264 -13.22 13.38 -4.78
C TYR A 264 -13.78 14.30 -5.89
N PRO A 265 -14.28 15.51 -5.63
CA PRO A 265 -14.67 16.46 -6.68
C PRO A 265 -13.52 16.74 -7.68
N GLU A 266 -12.31 17.04 -7.19
CA GLU A 266 -11.13 17.25 -8.04
C GLU A 266 -10.72 15.99 -8.81
N ALA A 267 -10.85 14.80 -8.23
CA ALA A 267 -10.63 13.53 -8.94
C ALA A 267 -11.66 13.32 -10.08
N ILE A 268 -12.92 13.70 -9.85
CA ILE A 268 -14.00 13.63 -10.85
C ILE A 268 -13.78 14.67 -11.96
N ASP A 269 -13.37 15.90 -11.63
CA ASP A 269 -13.02 16.95 -12.60
C ASP A 269 -11.75 16.60 -13.41
N ALA A 270 -10.79 15.90 -12.80
CA ALA A 270 -9.66 15.25 -13.47
C ALA A 270 -10.06 14.04 -14.33
N GLY A 271 -11.36 13.68 -14.35
CA GLY A 271 -11.94 12.66 -15.22
C GLY A 271 -11.63 11.22 -14.79
N VAL A 272 -11.45 10.95 -13.49
CA VAL A 272 -11.23 9.60 -12.98
C VAL A 272 -12.29 8.60 -13.48
N GLN A 273 -11.88 7.42 -13.93
CA GLN A 273 -12.82 6.43 -14.50
C GLN A 273 -13.38 5.44 -13.47
N ALA A 274 -12.68 5.22 -12.36
CA ALA A 274 -13.12 4.33 -11.29
C ALA A 274 -12.99 4.98 -9.90
N VAL A 275 -13.81 4.52 -8.96
CA VAL A 275 -13.67 4.80 -7.53
C VAL A 275 -13.76 3.48 -6.76
N MET A 276 -12.84 3.24 -5.83
CA MET A 276 -12.86 2.05 -4.99
C MET A 276 -13.70 2.33 -3.74
N ALA A 277 -14.61 1.44 -3.36
CA ALA A 277 -15.30 1.53 -2.07
C ALA A 277 -14.35 1.14 -0.94
N SER A 278 -14.36 1.88 0.18
CA SER A 278 -13.45 1.60 1.31
C SER A 278 -13.89 0.41 2.17
N PHE A 279 -12.93 -0.23 2.82
CA PHE A 279 -13.17 -1.18 3.91
C PHE A 279 -13.79 -0.52 5.16
N ASN A 280 -13.50 0.76 5.45
CA ASN A 280 -13.92 1.36 6.71
C ASN A 280 -15.45 1.45 6.86
N SER A 281 -15.89 1.61 8.10
CA SER A 281 -17.26 2.03 8.42
C SER A 281 -17.32 3.55 8.57
N ILE A 282 -18.47 4.13 8.20
CA ILE A 282 -18.86 5.49 8.58
C ILE A 282 -20.05 5.35 9.54
N ASN A 283 -19.92 5.85 10.76
CA ASN A 283 -20.93 5.74 11.81
C ASN A 283 -21.48 4.30 11.98
N GLY A 284 -20.60 3.30 12.04
CA GLY A 284 -20.93 1.89 12.21
C GLY A 284 -21.49 1.17 10.97
N ARG A 285 -21.49 1.82 9.79
CA ARG A 285 -21.93 1.22 8.52
C ARG A 285 -20.79 1.11 7.51
N LYS A 286 -20.37 -0.13 7.20
CA LYS A 286 -19.36 -0.47 6.19
C LYS A 286 -19.65 0.22 4.84
N MET A 287 -18.63 0.88 4.28
CA MET A 287 -18.76 1.70 3.08
C MET A 287 -19.24 0.92 1.85
N HIS A 288 -18.75 -0.31 1.65
CA HIS A 288 -19.23 -1.23 0.61
C HIS A 288 -20.76 -1.43 0.59
N GLY A 289 -21.44 -1.35 1.74
CA GLY A 289 -22.90 -1.50 1.86
C GLY A 289 -23.65 -0.16 1.99
N ASN A 290 -22.97 0.97 1.83
CA ASN A 290 -23.50 2.28 2.16
C ASN A 290 -24.11 3.00 0.95
N LYS A 291 -25.36 2.65 0.63
CA LYS A 291 -26.10 3.22 -0.50
C LYS A 291 -26.22 4.74 -0.49
N GLU A 292 -26.40 5.32 0.70
CA GLU A 292 -26.53 6.77 0.85
C GLU A 292 -25.25 7.49 0.41
N LEU A 293 -24.07 6.88 0.64
CA LEU A 293 -22.79 7.47 0.27
C LEU A 293 -22.34 7.05 -1.14
N LEU A 294 -22.39 5.76 -1.49
CA LEU A 294 -21.97 5.25 -2.81
C LEU A 294 -22.91 5.64 -3.97
N THR A 295 -24.21 5.81 -3.72
CA THR A 295 -25.17 6.26 -4.74
C THR A 295 -25.66 7.68 -4.49
N GLY A 296 -26.04 8.01 -3.25
CA GLY A 296 -26.57 9.35 -2.93
C GLY A 296 -25.52 10.45 -3.09
N VAL A 297 -24.43 10.37 -2.34
CA VAL A 297 -23.36 11.39 -2.39
C VAL A 297 -22.50 11.24 -3.65
N LEU A 298 -21.80 10.12 -3.84
CA LEU A 298 -20.81 9.97 -4.92
C LEU A 298 -21.40 10.16 -6.32
N ARG A 299 -22.56 9.57 -6.61
CA ARG A 299 -23.18 9.66 -7.94
C ARG A 299 -24.23 10.77 -8.04
N GLY A 300 -24.99 11.02 -6.98
CA GLY A 300 -26.07 12.01 -6.98
C GLY A 300 -25.57 13.43 -6.76
N GLU A 301 -24.77 13.66 -5.70
CA GLU A 301 -24.31 15.00 -5.32
C GLU A 301 -22.99 15.39 -6.02
N MET A 302 -22.01 14.49 -6.05
CA MET A 302 -20.71 14.70 -6.71
C MET A 302 -20.74 14.39 -8.23
N GLY A 303 -21.79 13.75 -8.73
CA GLY A 303 -21.99 13.52 -10.17
C GLY A 303 -21.12 12.44 -10.82
N PHE A 304 -20.51 11.53 -10.05
CA PHE A 304 -19.61 10.50 -10.58
C PHE A 304 -20.31 9.52 -11.54
N ASP A 305 -19.85 9.49 -12.79
CA ASP A 305 -20.41 8.65 -13.87
C ASP A 305 -19.53 7.44 -14.27
N GLY A 306 -18.37 7.27 -13.63
CA GLY A 306 -17.51 6.09 -13.80
C GLY A 306 -18.04 4.83 -13.09
N LEU A 307 -17.18 3.83 -12.96
CA LEU A 307 -17.49 2.58 -12.25
C LEU A 307 -17.10 2.64 -10.77
N VAL A 308 -17.85 1.96 -9.91
CA VAL A 308 -17.45 1.72 -8.51
C VAL A 308 -16.98 0.28 -8.37
N VAL A 309 -15.73 0.08 -7.97
CA VAL A 309 -15.12 -1.23 -7.72
C VAL A 309 -15.05 -1.49 -6.21
N GLY A 310 -15.14 -2.75 -5.82
CA GLY A 310 -14.90 -3.17 -4.44
C GLY A 310 -13.40 -3.22 -4.14
N ASP A 311 -13.07 -3.14 -2.87
CA ASP A 311 -11.75 -3.54 -2.36
C ASP A 311 -11.74 -5.06 -2.08
N TRP A 312 -10.57 -5.63 -1.80
CA TRP A 312 -10.32 -7.07 -1.68
C TRP A 312 -11.29 -7.79 -0.75
N ASN A 313 -12.26 -8.52 -1.30
CA ASN A 313 -13.34 -9.18 -0.54
C ASN A 313 -14.18 -8.24 0.36
N GLY A 314 -14.11 -6.91 0.18
CA GLY A 314 -14.72 -5.92 1.09
C GLY A 314 -16.25 -5.99 1.18
N HIS A 315 -16.93 -6.57 0.18
CA HIS A 315 -18.36 -6.89 0.24
C HIS A 315 -18.68 -7.92 1.33
N GLY A 316 -17.78 -8.87 1.60
CA GLY A 316 -17.96 -9.92 2.61
C GLY A 316 -18.03 -9.37 4.04
N GLN A 317 -17.48 -8.18 4.29
CA GLN A 317 -17.50 -7.52 5.60
C GLN A 317 -18.84 -6.83 5.92
N ILE A 318 -19.76 -6.73 4.95
CA ILE A 318 -21.09 -6.15 5.19
C ILE A 318 -21.87 -7.10 6.11
N LYS A 319 -22.49 -6.56 7.17
CA LYS A 319 -23.31 -7.34 8.10
C LYS A 319 -24.43 -8.11 7.38
N GLY A 320 -24.34 -9.44 7.41
CA GLY A 320 -25.30 -10.33 6.76
C GLY A 320 -24.96 -10.68 5.31
N CYS A 321 -23.76 -10.33 4.84
CA CYS A 321 -23.12 -10.88 3.65
C CYS A 321 -22.09 -11.96 4.04
N THR A 322 -21.61 -12.67 3.03
CA THR A 322 -20.34 -13.40 3.00
C THR A 322 -19.57 -13.00 1.73
N VAL A 323 -18.32 -13.44 1.58
CA VAL A 323 -17.56 -13.26 0.33
C VAL A 323 -18.24 -13.93 -0.89
N THR A 324 -19.11 -14.92 -0.63
CA THR A 324 -19.87 -15.70 -1.62
C THR A 324 -21.33 -15.29 -1.80
N ASP A 325 -21.88 -14.40 -0.96
CA ASP A 325 -23.27 -13.94 -1.01
C ASP A 325 -23.38 -12.50 -0.48
N CYS A 326 -23.55 -11.52 -1.37
CA CYS A 326 -23.75 -10.13 -0.96
C CYS A 326 -24.49 -9.24 -1.99
N PRO A 327 -25.80 -9.46 -2.23
CA PRO A 327 -26.62 -8.58 -3.08
C PRO A 327 -26.65 -7.12 -2.59
N GLN A 328 -26.44 -6.90 -1.29
CA GLN A 328 -26.43 -5.60 -0.63
C GLN A 328 -25.43 -4.63 -1.26
N SER A 329 -24.26 -5.11 -1.69
CA SER A 329 -23.18 -4.28 -2.25
C SER A 329 -23.56 -3.73 -3.64
N LEU A 330 -23.97 -4.60 -4.57
CA LEU A 330 -24.52 -4.21 -5.87
C LEU A 330 -25.76 -3.30 -5.74
N MET A 331 -26.62 -3.55 -4.75
CA MET A 331 -27.79 -2.71 -4.47
C MET A 331 -27.45 -1.35 -3.84
N ALA A 332 -26.25 -1.21 -3.26
CA ALA A 332 -25.71 0.04 -2.71
C ALA A 332 -25.05 0.95 -3.75
N GLY A 333 -24.66 0.41 -4.92
CA GLY A 333 -24.08 1.17 -6.02
C GLY A 333 -22.72 0.67 -6.51
N LEU A 334 -22.22 -0.44 -5.95
CA LEU A 334 -21.09 -1.19 -6.50
C LEU A 334 -21.41 -1.64 -7.94
N ASP A 335 -20.42 -1.62 -8.82
CA ASP A 335 -20.50 -2.16 -10.17
C ASP A 335 -19.63 -3.41 -10.35
N ILE A 336 -18.42 -3.45 -9.77
CA ILE A 336 -17.52 -4.61 -9.85
C ILE A 336 -17.20 -5.14 -8.44
N TYR A 337 -17.42 -6.43 -8.22
CA TYR A 337 -16.94 -7.17 -7.05
C TYR A 337 -15.49 -7.59 -7.28
N MET A 338 -14.59 -7.07 -6.43
CA MET A 338 -13.25 -7.62 -6.27
C MET A 338 -13.34 -8.87 -5.38
N VAL A 339 -13.29 -10.04 -6.03
CA VAL A 339 -13.53 -11.35 -5.41
C VAL A 339 -12.42 -12.30 -5.87
N PRO A 340 -11.24 -12.25 -5.23
CA PRO A 340 -10.03 -12.95 -5.67
C PRO A 340 -10.25 -14.42 -6.00
N ASP A 341 -10.72 -15.22 -5.02
CA ASP A 341 -10.82 -16.68 -5.13
C ASP A 341 -12.25 -17.21 -5.20
N ASP A 342 -13.14 -16.69 -4.34
CA ASP A 342 -14.53 -17.14 -4.17
C ASP A 342 -15.49 -16.65 -5.27
N TRP A 343 -14.96 -16.41 -6.48
CA TRP A 343 -15.70 -15.87 -7.59
C TRP A 343 -16.76 -16.85 -8.14
N LYS A 344 -16.50 -18.17 -8.12
CA LYS A 344 -17.47 -19.19 -8.60
C LYS A 344 -18.77 -19.15 -7.77
N PRO A 345 -18.75 -19.29 -6.43
CA PRO A 345 -19.99 -19.27 -5.66
C PRO A 345 -20.66 -17.89 -5.64
N LEU A 346 -19.90 -16.78 -5.68
CA LEU A 346 -20.49 -15.44 -5.77
C LEU A 346 -21.23 -15.22 -7.11
N MET A 347 -20.69 -15.71 -8.22
CA MET A 347 -21.42 -15.70 -9.50
C MET A 347 -22.73 -16.49 -9.40
N GLU A 348 -22.70 -17.68 -8.80
CA GLU A 348 -23.88 -18.53 -8.65
C GLU A 348 -24.97 -17.90 -7.76
N SER A 349 -24.59 -17.27 -6.65
CA SER A 349 -25.53 -16.59 -5.74
C SER A 349 -26.15 -15.36 -6.39
N LEU A 350 -25.36 -14.49 -7.03
CA LEU A 350 -25.87 -13.30 -7.75
C LEU A 350 -26.81 -13.71 -8.90
N ILE A 351 -26.48 -14.76 -9.67
CA ILE A 351 -27.35 -15.28 -10.73
C ILE A 351 -28.67 -15.81 -10.15
N ALA A 352 -28.65 -16.51 -9.02
CA ALA A 352 -29.86 -17.00 -8.34
C ALA A 352 -30.73 -15.85 -7.85
N GLN A 353 -30.13 -14.83 -7.24
CA GLN A 353 -30.79 -13.65 -6.68
C GLN A 353 -31.40 -12.72 -7.74
N VAL A 354 -30.85 -12.69 -8.96
CA VAL A 354 -31.53 -12.02 -10.09
C VAL A 354 -32.70 -12.86 -10.61
N LYS A 355 -32.60 -14.20 -10.57
CA LYS A 355 -33.67 -15.11 -11.01
C LYS A 355 -34.85 -15.19 -10.04
N ASP A 356 -34.63 -15.03 -8.73
CA ASP A 356 -35.70 -14.99 -7.72
C ASP A 356 -36.28 -13.58 -7.47
N GLY A 357 -35.58 -12.53 -7.94
CA GLY A 357 -36.02 -11.13 -7.86
C GLY A 357 -35.45 -10.33 -6.69
N THR A 358 -34.57 -10.92 -5.88
CA THR A 358 -33.80 -10.22 -4.83
C THR A 358 -32.95 -9.08 -5.41
N ILE A 359 -32.33 -9.30 -6.57
CA ILE A 359 -31.65 -8.26 -7.36
C ILE A 359 -32.49 -7.95 -8.60
N PRO A 360 -32.98 -6.71 -8.79
CA PRO A 360 -33.65 -6.33 -10.03
C PRO A 360 -32.68 -6.34 -11.21
N MET A 361 -33.06 -6.95 -12.34
CA MET A 361 -32.26 -6.94 -13.58
C MET A 361 -31.82 -5.53 -13.99
N ALA A 362 -32.64 -4.51 -13.75
CA ALA A 362 -32.30 -3.11 -14.03
C ALA A 362 -31.04 -2.61 -13.29
N ARG A 363 -30.74 -3.13 -12.08
CA ARG A 363 -29.50 -2.78 -11.36
C ARG A 363 -28.27 -3.46 -11.96
N VAL A 364 -28.44 -4.70 -12.44
CA VAL A 364 -27.40 -5.42 -13.19
C VAL A 364 -27.12 -4.68 -14.51
N ASP A 365 -28.16 -4.32 -15.26
CA ASP A 365 -28.03 -3.59 -16.52
C ASP A 365 -27.34 -2.22 -16.33
N GLU A 366 -27.64 -1.50 -15.25
CA GLU A 366 -26.97 -0.26 -14.90
C GLU A 366 -25.47 -0.46 -14.62
N ALA A 367 -25.12 -1.46 -13.79
CA ALA A 367 -23.73 -1.76 -13.46
C ALA A 367 -22.92 -2.18 -14.70
N VAL A 368 -23.46 -3.08 -15.53
CA VAL A 368 -22.82 -3.50 -16.79
C VAL A 368 -22.66 -2.32 -17.75
N THR A 369 -23.65 -1.42 -17.82
CA THR A 369 -23.55 -0.20 -18.65
C THR A 369 -22.35 0.67 -18.23
N ARG A 370 -22.07 0.79 -16.92
CA ARG A 370 -20.91 1.55 -16.42
C ARG A 370 -19.58 0.88 -16.74
N VAL A 371 -19.48 -0.44 -16.57
CA VAL A 371 -18.29 -1.23 -16.96
C VAL A 371 -18.01 -1.07 -18.47
N LEU A 372 -19.03 -1.23 -19.32
CA LEU A 372 -18.89 -1.08 -20.77
C LEU A 372 -18.58 0.37 -21.19
N ARG A 373 -19.07 1.38 -20.44
CA ARG A 373 -18.74 2.79 -20.69
C ARG A 373 -17.28 3.10 -20.42
N VAL A 374 -16.73 2.62 -19.30
CA VAL A 374 -15.29 2.78 -18.99
C VAL A 374 -14.44 2.08 -20.05
N LYS A 375 -14.79 0.83 -20.43
CA LYS A 375 -14.13 0.12 -21.54
C LYS A 375 -14.21 0.88 -22.86
N GLN A 376 -15.35 1.48 -23.20
CA GLN A 376 -15.49 2.28 -24.43
C GLN A 376 -14.63 3.55 -24.38
N ARG A 377 -14.57 4.25 -23.23
CA ARG A 377 -13.72 5.43 -23.04
C ARG A 377 -12.23 5.08 -23.15
N ALA A 378 -11.82 3.94 -22.62
CA ALA A 378 -10.44 3.41 -22.69
C ALA A 378 -10.10 2.69 -24.02
N GLY A 379 -10.97 2.74 -25.04
CA GLY A 379 -10.71 2.08 -26.34
C GLY A 379 -10.78 0.55 -26.32
N LEU A 380 -11.18 -0.07 -25.20
CA LEU A 380 -11.26 -1.52 -24.98
C LEU A 380 -12.58 -2.16 -25.46
N LEU A 381 -13.43 -1.42 -26.18
CA LEU A 381 -14.74 -1.91 -26.65
C LEU A 381 -14.99 -1.56 -28.12
N GLY A 382 -15.48 -2.55 -28.88
CA GLY A 382 -15.86 -2.41 -30.28
C GLY A 382 -14.76 -2.78 -31.27
N GLU A 383 -14.95 -2.41 -32.55
CA GLU A 383 -14.09 -2.85 -33.67
C GLU A 383 -12.65 -2.33 -33.60
N ASN A 384 -12.38 -1.29 -32.78
CA ASN A 384 -11.06 -0.71 -32.58
C ASN A 384 -10.31 -1.27 -31.36
N ALA A 385 -10.93 -2.17 -30.59
CA ALA A 385 -10.29 -2.78 -29.42
C ALA A 385 -9.10 -3.63 -29.87
N LYS A 386 -7.90 -3.26 -29.41
CA LYS A 386 -6.65 -3.94 -29.74
C LYS A 386 -6.29 -4.99 -28.70
N ARG A 387 -5.65 -6.06 -29.16
CA ARG A 387 -4.96 -7.04 -28.32
C ARG A 387 -3.84 -6.35 -27.53
N PRO A 388 -3.55 -6.71 -26.27
CA PRO A 388 -2.54 -6.05 -25.43
C PRO A 388 -1.20 -5.81 -26.13
N SER A 389 -0.64 -6.82 -26.80
CA SER A 389 0.60 -6.71 -27.59
C SER A 389 0.59 -5.72 -28.76
N GLU A 390 -0.56 -5.15 -29.13
CA GLU A 390 -0.75 -4.24 -30.28
C GLU A 390 -1.04 -2.79 -29.86
N ARG A 391 -1.00 -2.51 -28.55
CA ARG A 391 -1.23 -1.19 -27.93
C ARG A 391 0.05 -0.34 -27.94
N GLY A 392 -0.05 0.91 -27.47
CA GLY A 392 0.90 2.00 -27.76
C GLY A 392 2.36 1.67 -27.50
N VAL A 393 2.73 1.51 -26.23
CA VAL A 393 4.10 1.14 -25.82
C VAL A 393 4.26 -0.31 -25.36
N ALA A 394 3.24 -1.16 -25.57
CA ALA A 394 3.27 -2.56 -25.19
C ALA A 394 4.52 -3.30 -25.72
N GLY A 395 5.21 -4.02 -24.84
CA GLY A 395 6.42 -4.78 -25.18
C GLY A 395 7.70 -3.94 -25.37
N GLN A 396 7.67 -2.62 -25.18
CA GLN A 396 8.85 -1.76 -25.21
C GLN A 396 9.59 -1.77 -23.86
N TYR A 397 10.09 -2.94 -23.44
CA TYR A 397 10.62 -3.18 -22.09
C TYR A 397 11.78 -2.27 -21.65
N ASP A 398 12.49 -1.63 -22.58
CA ASP A 398 13.53 -0.63 -22.25
C ASP A 398 12.97 0.63 -21.56
N LEU A 399 11.64 0.87 -21.64
CA LEU A 399 10.96 1.95 -20.92
C LEU A 399 10.77 1.66 -19.42
N LEU A 400 10.77 0.39 -18.99
CA LEU A 400 10.75 0.02 -17.57
C LEU A 400 12.06 0.46 -16.92
N ALA A 401 11.98 1.31 -15.89
CA ALA A 401 13.14 1.97 -15.31
C ALA A 401 14.06 2.62 -16.38
N SER A 402 13.46 3.36 -17.33
CA SER A 402 14.20 4.17 -18.29
C SER A 402 15.11 5.21 -17.58
N PRO A 403 16.22 5.65 -18.20
CA PRO A 403 17.05 6.71 -17.63
C PRO A 403 16.26 7.98 -17.27
N GLU A 404 15.25 8.32 -18.09
CA GLU A 404 14.35 9.46 -17.90
C GLU A 404 13.42 9.27 -16.69
N HIS A 405 12.81 8.10 -16.52
CA HIS A 405 11.95 7.81 -15.37
C HIS A 405 12.74 7.73 -14.06
N ARG A 406 13.93 7.12 -14.07
CA ARG A 406 14.84 7.12 -12.92
C ARG A 406 15.35 8.53 -12.60
N ALA A 407 15.64 9.37 -13.58
CA ALA A 407 16.00 10.77 -13.34
C ALA A 407 14.85 11.57 -12.71
N LEU A 408 13.60 11.28 -13.09
CA LEU A 408 12.39 11.84 -12.49
C LEU A 408 12.19 11.35 -11.04
N ALA A 409 12.38 10.06 -10.76
CA ALA A 409 12.33 9.53 -9.41
C ALA A 409 13.45 10.13 -8.52
N ARG A 410 14.68 10.28 -9.02
CA ARG A 410 15.78 10.99 -8.31
C ARG A 410 15.44 12.46 -8.01
N GLU A 411 14.74 13.15 -8.93
CA GLU A 411 14.20 14.50 -8.68
C GLU A 411 13.17 14.49 -7.54
N ALA A 412 12.25 13.52 -7.54
CA ALA A 412 11.21 13.37 -6.52
C ALA A 412 11.80 13.06 -5.14
N VAL A 413 12.74 12.11 -5.06
CA VAL A 413 13.47 11.78 -3.83
C VAL A 413 14.17 13.03 -3.27
N ALA A 414 14.89 13.78 -4.09
CA ALA A 414 15.59 14.97 -3.61
C ALA A 414 14.64 16.08 -3.13
N LYS A 415 13.49 16.26 -3.80
CA LYS A 415 12.45 17.21 -3.38
C LYS A 415 11.69 16.79 -2.13
N SER A 416 11.63 15.50 -1.80
CA SER A 416 10.88 15.00 -0.64
C SER A 416 11.65 15.08 0.69
N GLN A 417 12.98 15.25 0.65
CA GLN A 417 13.82 15.26 1.85
C GLN A 417 13.47 16.45 2.77
N VAL A 418 12.99 16.16 3.98
CA VAL A 418 12.67 17.20 4.98
C VAL A 418 13.76 17.25 6.04
N LEU A 419 14.47 18.38 6.09
CA LEU A 419 15.52 18.63 7.08
C LEU A 419 14.89 19.11 8.40
N LEU A 420 14.87 18.26 9.42
CA LEU A 420 14.29 18.57 10.73
C LEU A 420 15.28 19.30 11.66
N LYS A 421 16.53 18.83 11.67
CA LYS A 421 17.65 19.40 12.44
C LYS A 421 18.89 19.53 11.54
N ASN A 422 19.68 20.58 11.75
CA ASN A 422 21.00 20.74 11.12
C ASN A 422 21.86 21.74 11.91
N ASP A 423 22.76 21.25 12.74
CA ASP A 423 23.64 22.11 13.55
C ASP A 423 24.91 22.54 12.76
N GLY A 424 24.80 22.61 11.43
CA GLY A 424 25.84 23.07 10.50
C GLY A 424 26.71 21.97 9.88
N VAL A 425 26.28 20.70 9.97
CA VAL A 425 26.96 19.55 9.35
C VAL A 425 26.53 19.32 7.89
N LEU A 426 25.32 19.74 7.51
CA LEU A 426 24.83 19.69 6.12
C LEU A 426 24.84 21.08 5.43
N PRO A 427 25.21 21.16 4.14
CA PRO A 427 25.63 20.04 3.28
C PRO A 427 27.05 19.56 3.63
N LEU A 428 27.32 18.29 3.28
CA LEU A 428 28.62 17.67 3.51
C LEU A 428 29.73 18.46 2.80
N LYS A 429 30.92 18.51 3.42
CA LYS A 429 32.07 19.22 2.86
C LYS A 429 32.69 18.41 1.72
N ALA A 430 32.97 19.06 0.59
CA ALA A 430 33.77 18.48 -0.48
C ALA A 430 35.14 18.00 0.07
N GLY A 431 35.59 16.83 -0.38
CA GLY A 431 36.81 16.18 0.11
C GLY A 431 36.69 15.45 1.46
N ALA A 432 35.51 15.37 2.09
CA ALA A 432 35.34 14.72 3.39
C ALA A 432 35.53 13.19 3.34
N ASN A 433 36.03 12.62 4.45
CA ASN A 433 36.00 11.19 4.73
C ASN A 433 34.70 10.83 5.47
N VAL A 434 33.76 10.21 4.76
CA VAL A 434 32.41 9.88 5.22
C VAL A 434 32.32 8.40 5.62
N LEU A 435 31.81 8.13 6.82
CA LEU A 435 31.35 6.80 7.20
C LEU A 435 29.83 6.72 6.98
N VAL A 436 29.34 5.59 6.45
CA VAL A 436 27.91 5.30 6.33
C VAL A 436 27.61 4.03 7.11
N ALA A 437 26.62 4.08 8.00
CA ALA A 437 26.31 3.02 8.97
C ALA A 437 24.80 2.77 9.08
N GLY A 438 24.43 1.69 9.79
CA GLY A 438 23.06 1.19 9.92
C GLY A 438 22.69 0.19 8.82
N SER A 439 21.95 -0.85 9.20
CA SER A 439 21.57 -1.98 8.34
C SER A 439 20.81 -1.58 7.06
N ALA A 440 20.07 -0.47 7.12
CA ALA A 440 19.26 0.06 6.02
C ALA A 440 20.07 0.84 4.95
N ALA A 441 21.37 1.09 5.17
CA ALA A 441 22.17 1.95 4.28
C ALA A 441 22.30 1.42 2.85
N ASP A 442 22.43 0.09 2.67
CA ASP A 442 22.52 -0.58 1.36
C ASP A 442 21.32 -1.51 1.12
N ASP A 443 20.12 -1.08 1.51
CA ASP A 443 18.88 -1.86 1.40
C ASP A 443 17.82 -1.14 0.54
N VAL A 444 17.74 -1.52 -0.74
CA VAL A 444 16.77 -0.95 -1.69
C VAL A 444 15.34 -1.39 -1.35
N GLY A 445 15.15 -2.57 -0.76
CA GLY A 445 13.82 -3.03 -0.35
C GLY A 445 13.30 -2.18 0.81
N GLN A 446 14.12 -1.99 1.86
CA GLN A 446 13.74 -1.16 3.01
C GLN A 446 13.50 0.30 2.62
N GLN A 447 14.31 0.89 1.75
CA GLN A 447 14.09 2.27 1.28
C GLN A 447 12.87 2.40 0.34
N SER A 448 12.30 1.30 -0.16
CA SER A 448 11.10 1.31 -1.01
C SER A 448 9.81 1.05 -0.22
N GLY A 449 9.88 0.30 0.88
CA GLY A 449 8.74 0.06 1.77
C GLY A 449 7.76 -1.00 1.27
N GLY A 450 6.50 -0.94 1.73
CA GLY A 450 5.44 -1.84 1.29
C GLY A 450 5.01 -1.63 -0.16
N TRP A 451 4.15 -2.51 -0.68
CA TRP A 451 3.68 -2.52 -2.07
C TRP A 451 4.80 -2.55 -3.12
N THR A 452 5.95 -3.11 -2.76
CA THR A 452 7.15 -3.22 -3.61
C THR A 452 7.47 -4.69 -3.86
N LEU A 453 7.15 -5.16 -5.07
CA LEU A 453 7.20 -6.56 -5.56
C LEU A 453 6.29 -7.53 -4.79
N GLU A 454 6.43 -7.56 -3.46
CA GLU A 454 5.52 -8.22 -2.53
C GLU A 454 4.62 -7.17 -1.83
N TRP A 455 3.44 -7.62 -1.39
CA TRP A 455 2.45 -6.80 -0.66
C TRP A 455 3.06 -6.06 0.53
N GLN A 456 3.77 -6.79 1.39
CA GLN A 456 4.40 -6.24 2.60
C GLN A 456 5.75 -5.58 2.33
N GLY A 457 6.24 -5.63 1.08
CA GLY A 457 7.63 -5.35 0.74
C GLY A 457 8.61 -6.31 1.41
N GLY A 458 9.89 -5.96 1.35
CA GLY A 458 10.96 -6.78 1.88
C GLY A 458 12.25 -6.02 2.06
N ARG A 459 13.23 -6.64 2.71
CA ARG A 459 14.57 -6.11 2.96
C ARG A 459 15.60 -6.92 2.18
N LYS A 460 16.88 -6.57 2.23
CA LYS A 460 17.99 -7.26 1.54
C LYS A 460 18.11 -8.77 1.86
N ASP A 461 17.53 -9.24 2.97
CA ASP A 461 17.46 -10.66 3.35
C ASP A 461 16.27 -11.43 2.72
N THR A 462 15.24 -10.74 2.21
CA THR A 462 14.06 -11.35 1.56
C THR A 462 13.92 -10.95 0.09
N LEU A 463 14.10 -9.67 -0.20
CA LEU A 463 14.21 -9.07 -1.54
C LEU A 463 15.65 -8.56 -1.73
N PRO A 464 16.62 -9.46 -2.03
CA PRO A 464 17.98 -9.07 -2.34
C PRO A 464 18.05 -8.17 -3.60
N ARG A 465 19.17 -7.46 -3.72
CA ARG A 465 19.41 -6.44 -4.75
C ARG A 465 19.14 -6.87 -6.21
N GLU A 466 19.22 -8.16 -6.51
CA GLU A 466 18.94 -8.70 -7.85
C GLU A 466 17.48 -8.48 -8.32
N TYR A 467 16.53 -8.36 -7.40
CA TYR A 467 15.14 -7.98 -7.69
C TYR A 467 14.96 -6.47 -7.99
N PHE A 468 16.01 -5.66 -7.76
CA PHE A 468 16.01 -4.22 -8.01
C PHE A 468 17.05 -3.83 -9.08
N PRO A 469 16.98 -4.38 -10.30
CA PRO A 469 17.92 -4.04 -11.35
C PRO A 469 17.80 -2.55 -11.73
N LYS A 470 18.94 -1.89 -11.91
CA LYS A 470 19.09 -0.43 -12.17
C LYS A 470 18.82 0.49 -10.96
N ALA A 471 18.30 -0.02 -9.83
CA ALA A 471 18.09 0.79 -8.64
C ALA A 471 19.43 1.15 -7.94
N THR A 472 19.38 2.23 -7.16
CA THR A 472 20.51 2.78 -6.41
C THR A 472 20.15 2.87 -4.93
N SER A 473 20.92 2.21 -4.06
CA SER A 473 20.78 2.37 -2.62
C SER A 473 21.26 3.76 -2.15
N ILE A 474 20.83 4.17 -0.96
CA ILE A 474 21.34 5.40 -0.32
C ILE A 474 22.86 5.34 -0.17
N TRP A 475 23.44 4.20 0.21
CA TRP A 475 24.88 3.97 0.26
C TRP A 475 25.58 4.25 -1.07
N ASP A 476 25.13 3.64 -2.17
CA ASP A 476 25.78 3.83 -3.48
C ASP A 476 25.68 5.29 -3.95
N GLY A 477 24.53 5.95 -3.71
CA GLY A 477 24.34 7.36 -4.00
C GLY A 477 25.32 8.26 -3.24
N ILE A 478 25.47 8.03 -1.92
CA ILE A 478 26.43 8.76 -1.08
C ILE A 478 27.85 8.52 -1.58
N LYS A 479 28.20 7.26 -1.85
CA LYS A 479 29.53 6.87 -2.33
C LYS A 479 29.87 7.52 -3.67
N GLU A 480 28.94 7.54 -4.63
CA GLU A 480 29.11 8.20 -5.92
C GLU A 480 29.35 9.71 -5.72
N ASN A 481 28.42 10.40 -5.04
CA ASN A 481 28.49 11.86 -4.87
C ASN A 481 29.74 12.30 -4.07
N VAL A 482 30.05 11.64 -2.95
CA VAL A 482 31.24 11.96 -2.12
C VAL A 482 32.53 11.72 -2.89
N THR A 483 32.61 10.66 -3.70
CA THR A 483 33.79 10.40 -4.55
C THR A 483 33.92 11.44 -5.66
N ALA A 484 32.80 11.87 -6.27
CA ALA A 484 32.78 12.93 -7.28
C ALA A 484 33.23 14.29 -6.71
N ASP A 485 32.85 14.58 -5.46
CA ASP A 485 33.28 15.76 -4.71
C ASP A 485 34.70 15.62 -4.08
N GLY A 486 35.45 14.57 -4.49
CA GLY A 486 36.87 14.37 -4.16
C GLY A 486 37.15 13.82 -2.75
N GLY A 487 36.12 13.35 -2.04
CA GLY A 487 36.22 12.71 -0.73
C GLY A 487 36.36 11.19 -0.80
N SER A 488 36.11 10.52 0.31
CA SER A 488 36.01 9.07 0.42
C SER A 488 34.80 8.66 1.23
N ALA A 489 34.14 7.56 0.86
CA ALA A 489 33.04 6.99 1.61
C ALA A 489 33.32 5.52 1.97
N THR A 490 32.96 5.09 3.17
CA THR A 490 33.05 3.71 3.65
C THR A 490 31.71 3.26 4.24
N LEU A 491 31.23 2.09 3.82
CA LEU A 491 30.08 1.43 4.44
C LEU A 491 30.55 0.55 5.60
N SER A 492 29.89 0.67 6.74
CA SER A 492 30.09 -0.19 7.90
C SER A 492 28.82 -0.19 8.74
N GLU A 493 27.98 -1.22 8.60
CA GLU A 493 26.66 -1.27 9.23
C GLU A 493 26.74 -1.13 10.77
N ASP A 494 27.76 -1.74 11.39
CA ASP A 494 28.04 -1.65 12.84
C ASP A 494 28.78 -0.35 13.27
N GLY A 495 29.06 0.54 12.31
CA GLY A 495 29.76 1.80 12.54
C GLY A 495 31.26 1.66 12.84
N SER A 496 31.87 0.50 12.61
CA SER A 496 33.32 0.31 12.78
C SER A 496 34.14 1.02 11.68
N PHE A 497 35.30 1.56 12.03
CA PHE A 497 36.20 2.27 11.10
C PHE A 497 37.68 2.12 11.48
N GLU A 498 38.58 2.10 10.49
CA GLU A 498 40.04 2.12 10.72
C GLU A 498 40.60 3.54 10.85
N ALA A 499 40.14 4.45 9.99
CA ALA A 499 40.48 5.86 10.00
C ALA A 499 39.27 6.68 10.45
N ARG A 500 39.47 7.60 11.41
CA ARG A 500 38.40 8.44 11.94
C ARG A 500 37.71 9.21 10.79
N PRO A 501 36.38 9.10 10.63
CA PRO A 501 35.64 9.88 9.65
C PRO A 501 35.53 11.35 10.08
N ASP A 502 35.36 12.22 9.10
CA ASP A 502 34.99 13.64 9.33
C ASP A 502 33.51 13.77 9.72
N VAL A 503 32.68 12.78 9.33
CA VAL A 503 31.24 12.71 9.56
C VAL A 503 30.74 11.28 9.38
N ALA A 504 29.78 10.86 10.22
CA ALA A 504 29.07 9.59 10.11
C ALA A 504 27.61 9.83 9.70
N ILE A 505 27.16 9.14 8.65
CA ILE A 505 25.77 9.10 8.21
C ILE A 505 25.16 7.79 8.70
N VAL A 506 24.09 7.86 9.48
CA VAL A 506 23.39 6.68 10.01
C VAL A 506 22.04 6.58 9.31
N VAL A 507 21.86 5.52 8.51
CA VAL A 507 20.62 5.24 7.78
C VAL A 507 19.87 4.15 8.53
N PHE A 508 18.66 4.45 8.99
CA PHE A 508 17.84 3.57 9.81
C PHE A 508 16.36 3.92 9.65
N GLY A 509 15.45 3.05 10.09
CA GLY A 509 14.03 3.33 9.92
C GLY A 509 13.11 2.16 10.20
N GLU A 510 11.82 2.37 9.94
CA GLU A 510 10.83 1.30 9.92
C GLU A 510 11.23 0.21 8.91
N TYR A 511 10.83 -1.04 9.15
CA TYR A 511 10.87 -2.08 8.12
C TYR A 511 9.65 -1.91 7.21
N PRO A 512 9.68 -2.41 5.95
CA PRO A 512 8.53 -2.38 5.06
C PRO A 512 7.23 -2.88 5.70
N TYR A 513 6.10 -2.26 5.35
CA TYR A 513 4.76 -2.69 5.76
C TYR A 513 3.68 -2.18 4.82
N ALA A 514 2.54 -2.88 4.81
CA ALA A 514 1.30 -2.44 4.19
C ALA A 514 0.09 -2.80 5.07
N GLU A 515 -0.93 -1.94 5.03
CA GLU A 515 -2.24 -2.15 5.67
C GLU A 515 -2.18 -2.35 7.19
N PHE A 516 -3.19 -2.97 7.79
CA PHE A 516 -3.26 -3.36 9.20
C PHE A 516 -1.97 -3.97 9.78
N ALA A 517 -1.11 -4.53 8.93
CA ALA A 517 0.17 -5.13 9.29
C ALA A 517 1.24 -4.06 9.68
N GLY A 518 0.98 -2.80 9.37
CA GLY A 518 1.70 -1.60 9.83
C GLY A 518 1.00 -0.81 10.95
N ASP A 519 -0.15 -1.26 11.45
CA ASP A 519 -0.86 -0.54 12.52
C ASP A 519 -0.05 -0.54 13.82
N GLN A 520 0.02 0.63 14.46
CA GLN A 520 0.73 0.82 15.73
C GLN A 520 -0.24 1.22 16.85
N ARG A 521 0.16 1.00 18.11
CA ARG A 521 -0.60 1.49 19.28
C ARG A 521 -0.24 2.91 19.69
N ASP A 522 0.99 3.29 19.39
CA ASP A 522 1.66 4.52 19.77
C ASP A 522 2.67 4.89 18.66
N LEU A 523 3.41 6.00 18.80
CA LEU A 523 4.36 6.45 17.79
C LEU A 523 5.83 6.29 18.23
N VAL A 524 6.11 5.40 19.19
CA VAL A 524 7.48 5.10 19.62
C VAL A 524 8.22 4.33 18.54
N PHE A 525 9.34 4.88 18.06
CA PHE A 525 10.31 4.08 17.30
C PHE A 525 11.11 3.19 18.26
N ARG A 526 10.89 1.87 18.18
CA ARG A 526 11.46 0.89 19.14
C ARG A 526 12.77 0.25 18.69
N ASP A 527 13.10 0.27 17.40
CA ASP A 527 14.41 -0.18 16.94
C ASP A 527 15.48 0.81 17.40
N GLU A 528 16.46 0.32 18.16
CA GLU A 528 17.52 1.13 18.73
C GLU A 528 18.84 1.08 17.94
N GLU A 529 18.91 0.39 16.79
CA GLU A 529 20.15 0.31 15.98
C GLU A 529 20.69 1.71 15.67
N GLY A 530 19.85 2.54 15.04
CA GLY A 530 20.20 3.92 14.69
C GLY A 530 20.58 4.76 15.90
N LEU A 531 19.81 4.67 16.99
CA LEU A 531 20.07 5.42 18.23
C LEU A 531 21.41 5.03 18.88
N LYS A 532 21.76 3.74 18.87
CA LYS A 532 23.04 3.22 19.40
C LYS A 532 24.21 3.70 18.56
N LEU A 533 24.11 3.65 17.23
CA LEU A 533 25.12 4.16 16.32
C LEU A 533 25.32 5.68 16.47
N LEU A 534 24.24 6.47 16.50
CA LEU A 534 24.30 7.92 16.70
C LEU A 534 25.01 8.28 18.02
N ARG A 535 24.62 7.65 19.14
CA ARG A 535 25.28 7.85 20.43
C ARG A 535 26.74 7.41 20.42
N GLN A 536 27.07 6.26 19.80
CA GLN A 536 28.45 5.78 19.63
C GLN A 536 29.35 6.79 18.91
N PHE A 537 28.84 7.50 17.89
CA PHE A 537 29.61 8.53 17.19
C PHE A 537 29.68 9.86 17.97
N SER A 538 28.58 10.27 18.60
CA SER A 538 28.52 11.45 19.46
C SER A 538 29.50 11.36 20.64
N GLU A 539 29.57 10.21 21.34
CA GLU A 539 30.53 9.94 22.41
C GLU A 539 32.01 10.02 21.97
N GLN A 540 32.27 9.93 20.66
CA GLN A 540 33.60 10.02 20.07
C GLN A 540 33.92 11.41 19.49
N ASP A 541 33.04 12.41 19.64
CA ASP A 541 33.10 13.72 18.97
C ASP A 541 33.12 13.63 17.43
N ILE A 542 32.41 12.64 16.85
CA ILE A 542 32.25 12.50 15.39
C ILE A 542 30.90 13.11 14.98
N PRO A 543 30.86 14.11 14.08
CA PRO A 543 29.62 14.68 13.59
C PRO A 543 28.70 13.65 12.94
N THR A 544 27.40 13.76 13.17
CA THR A 544 26.39 12.76 12.82
C THR A 544 25.27 13.30 11.94
N VAL A 545 24.86 12.51 10.95
CA VAL A 545 23.68 12.78 10.11
C VAL A 545 22.74 11.58 10.19
N ALA A 546 21.59 11.75 10.83
CA ALA A 546 20.50 10.77 10.81
C ALA A 546 19.70 10.88 9.51
N VAL A 547 19.55 9.75 8.82
CA VAL A 547 18.73 9.58 7.61
C VAL A 547 17.63 8.58 7.99
N PHE A 548 16.43 9.08 8.26
CA PHE A 548 15.34 8.28 8.81
C PHE A 548 14.35 7.86 7.73
N LEU A 549 14.20 6.55 7.56
CA LEU A 549 13.23 5.92 6.66
C LEU A 549 11.95 5.60 7.43
N SER A 550 10.82 6.12 6.99
CA SER A 550 9.53 5.87 7.65
C SER A 550 8.36 6.12 6.72
N GLY A 551 7.25 5.44 6.98
CA GLY A 551 5.98 5.70 6.30
C GLY A 551 5.17 6.85 6.93
N ARG A 552 5.69 7.48 7.99
CA ARG A 552 4.96 8.40 8.86
C ARG A 552 5.91 9.18 9.79
N PRO A 553 5.46 10.31 10.36
CA PRO A 553 6.08 10.89 11.55
C PRO A 553 6.10 9.87 12.71
N MET A 554 7.18 9.88 13.48
CA MET A 554 7.31 9.09 14.70
C MET A 554 7.93 9.93 15.82
N TRP A 555 7.82 9.48 17.06
CA TRP A 555 8.49 10.13 18.18
C TRP A 555 9.99 9.81 18.16
N MET A 556 10.80 10.80 17.75
CA MET A 556 12.24 10.66 17.49
C MET A 556 13.11 11.52 18.42
N ASN A 557 12.65 11.84 19.63
CA ASN A 557 13.34 12.80 20.50
C ASN A 557 14.76 12.36 20.87
N ARG A 558 14.98 11.06 21.12
CA ARG A 558 16.29 10.52 21.52
C ARG A 558 17.30 10.61 20.37
N GLU A 559 16.82 10.35 19.16
CA GLU A 559 17.59 10.34 17.93
C GLU A 559 17.89 11.77 17.46
N LEU A 560 16.93 12.71 17.63
CA LEU A 560 17.10 14.15 17.40
C LEU A 560 18.08 14.81 18.40
N ASN A 561 18.13 14.34 19.66
CA ASN A 561 19.14 14.76 20.62
C ASN A 561 20.54 14.24 20.20
N ALA A 562 20.63 12.97 19.79
CA ALA A 562 21.90 12.31 19.48
C ALA A 562 22.53 12.71 18.12
N ALA A 563 21.75 13.23 17.17
CA ALA A 563 22.21 13.56 15.82
C ALA A 563 22.51 15.06 15.61
N ASP A 564 23.58 15.44 14.93
CA ASP A 564 23.86 16.86 14.57
C ASP A 564 22.97 17.36 13.42
N ALA A 565 22.59 16.47 12.48
CA ALA A 565 21.50 16.71 11.54
C ALA A 565 20.54 15.52 11.48
N PHE A 566 19.27 15.80 11.17
CA PHE A 566 18.23 14.78 11.03
C PHE A 566 17.39 15.07 9.79
N VAL A 567 17.33 14.11 8.88
CA VAL A 567 16.55 14.16 7.64
C VAL A 567 15.47 13.09 7.71
N ALA A 568 14.21 13.52 7.58
CA ALA A 568 13.12 12.60 7.25
C ALA A 568 13.19 12.31 5.74
N SER A 569 13.57 11.08 5.41
CA SER A 569 13.76 10.60 4.03
C SER A 569 12.57 9.80 3.51
N TRP A 570 11.63 9.47 4.40
CA TRP A 570 10.39 8.74 4.11
C TRP A 570 10.66 7.36 3.51
N LEU A 571 9.91 6.95 2.48
CA LEU A 571 10.17 5.77 1.67
C LEU A 571 10.52 6.25 0.24
N PRO A 572 11.81 6.49 -0.09
CA PRO A 572 12.23 7.11 -1.34
C PRO A 572 12.11 6.25 -2.62
N GLY A 573 11.95 4.94 -2.54
CA GLY A 573 11.89 4.08 -3.74
C GLY A 573 13.27 3.79 -4.35
N SER A 574 13.35 3.59 -5.67
CA SER A 574 14.54 2.98 -6.32
C SER A 574 15.76 3.91 -6.42
N GLU A 575 15.60 5.21 -6.23
CA GLU A 575 16.62 6.23 -6.56
C GLU A 575 17.23 6.90 -5.31
N GLY A 576 17.84 6.10 -4.43
CA GLY A 576 18.47 6.54 -3.19
C GLY A 576 19.56 7.63 -3.37
N ALA A 577 20.11 7.77 -4.59
CA ALA A 577 20.99 8.88 -4.96
C ALA A 577 20.32 10.27 -4.83
N GLY A 578 18.98 10.38 -4.85
CA GLY A 578 18.30 11.64 -4.57
C GLY A 578 18.44 12.10 -3.12
N VAL A 579 18.64 11.17 -2.18
CA VAL A 579 19.00 11.52 -0.78
C VAL A 579 20.41 12.11 -0.76
N ALA A 580 21.35 11.43 -1.42
CA ALA A 580 22.73 11.87 -1.52
C ALA A 580 22.88 13.25 -2.20
N ASP A 581 22.07 13.57 -3.22
CA ASP A 581 22.04 14.88 -3.87
C ASP A 581 21.78 16.03 -2.88
N VAL A 582 20.91 15.80 -1.89
CA VAL A 582 20.61 16.78 -0.84
C VAL A 582 21.71 16.78 0.21
N LEU A 583 22.18 15.61 0.66
CA LEU A 583 23.23 15.54 1.70
C LEU A 583 24.53 16.22 1.26
N THR A 584 24.99 16.04 0.02
CA THR A 584 26.18 16.74 -0.51
C THR A 584 25.92 18.16 -1.01
N GLY A 585 24.66 18.62 -1.01
CA GLY A 585 24.30 19.96 -1.46
C GLY A 585 24.33 20.16 -2.98
N GLN A 586 24.35 19.08 -3.77
CA GLN A 586 24.10 19.14 -5.21
C GLN A 586 22.67 19.62 -5.53
N ARG A 587 21.74 19.42 -4.59
CA ARG A 587 20.37 19.96 -4.58
C ARG A 587 20.04 20.61 -3.24
N GLU A 588 19.11 21.58 -3.25
CA GLU A 588 18.65 22.25 -2.04
C GLU A 588 17.61 21.41 -1.27
N ALA A 589 17.66 21.46 0.07
CA ALA A 589 16.64 20.90 0.95
C ALA A 589 15.31 21.66 0.82
N THR A 590 14.44 21.16 -0.07
CA THR A 590 13.19 21.83 -0.48
C THR A 590 11.94 21.19 0.12
N GLY A 591 12.01 19.94 0.60
CA GLY A 591 10.89 19.25 1.21
C GLY A 591 10.34 19.95 2.45
N ARG A 592 9.03 19.87 2.65
CA ARG A 592 8.31 20.39 3.82
C ARG A 592 7.38 19.31 4.37
N LEU A 593 7.15 19.29 5.67
CA LEU A 593 6.24 18.35 6.31
C LEU A 593 4.82 18.46 5.73
N SER A 594 4.29 17.40 5.14
CA SER A 594 2.87 17.24 4.82
C SER A 594 2.06 16.59 5.96
N PHE A 595 2.73 16.26 7.06
CA PHE A 595 2.19 15.73 8.31
C PHE A 595 2.91 16.38 9.50
N SER A 596 2.18 16.71 10.57
CA SER A 596 2.71 17.33 11.77
C SER A 596 3.52 16.32 12.60
N TRP A 597 4.77 16.65 12.94
CA TRP A 597 5.66 15.74 13.67
C TRP A 597 5.34 15.71 15.17
N PRO A 598 5.14 14.55 15.81
CA PRO A 598 4.68 14.47 17.20
C PRO A 598 5.76 14.88 18.21
N ALA A 599 5.38 15.62 19.25
CA ALA A 599 6.25 15.90 20.41
C ALA A 599 6.18 14.83 21.50
N SER A 600 5.08 14.07 21.57
CA SER A 600 4.82 13.02 22.55
C SER A 600 4.73 11.64 21.88
N CYS A 601 5.13 10.61 22.61
CA CYS A 601 5.15 9.25 22.08
C CYS A 601 3.79 8.52 22.14
N GLU A 602 2.82 9.04 22.91
CA GLU A 602 1.54 8.38 23.24
C GLU A 602 0.58 8.21 22.04
N GLY A 603 0.99 8.62 20.84
CA GLY A 603 0.26 8.39 19.59
C GLY A 603 -1.09 9.07 19.47
N GLN A 604 -1.33 10.17 20.20
CA GLN A 604 -2.53 10.98 19.97
C GLN A 604 -2.44 11.68 18.60
N PRO A 605 -3.54 11.75 17.81
CA PRO A 605 -3.60 12.51 16.57
C PRO A 605 -3.04 13.94 16.68
N VAL A 606 -1.96 14.23 15.95
CA VAL A 606 -1.41 15.59 15.83
C VAL A 606 -1.69 16.10 14.43
N ASN A 607 -2.67 16.99 14.29
CA ASN A 607 -3.07 17.58 13.01
C ASN A 607 -3.23 19.10 13.12
N SER A 608 -2.45 19.70 14.02
CA SER A 608 -2.48 21.12 14.35
C SER A 608 -1.14 21.53 14.96
N PRO A 609 -0.80 22.83 15.04
CA PRO A 609 0.40 23.29 15.73
C PRO A 609 0.46 22.90 17.21
N ASP A 610 -0.70 22.72 17.86
CA ASP A 610 -0.76 22.27 19.25
C ASP A 610 -0.45 20.75 19.32
N GLY A 611 0.61 20.39 20.04
CA GLY A 611 1.10 19.01 20.18
C GLY A 611 2.20 18.60 19.19
N ALA A 612 2.43 19.39 18.14
CA ALA A 612 3.50 19.15 17.19
C ALA A 612 4.86 19.65 17.71
N LEU A 613 5.91 18.82 17.57
CA LEU A 613 7.30 19.23 17.70
C LEU A 613 7.73 20.07 16.50
N PHE A 614 7.33 19.62 15.31
CA PHE A 614 7.48 20.34 14.05
C PHE A 614 6.11 20.38 13.37
N ALA A 615 5.51 21.55 13.26
CA ALA A 615 4.19 21.70 12.65
C ALA A 615 4.20 21.37 11.15
N PHE A 616 3.02 21.08 10.59
CA PHE A 616 2.76 21.07 9.16
C PHE A 616 3.47 22.23 8.42
N GLY A 617 4.09 21.93 7.28
CA GLY A 617 4.85 22.87 6.47
C GLY A 617 6.26 23.18 6.99
N PHE A 618 6.72 22.58 8.09
CA PHE A 618 8.10 22.75 8.58
C PHE A 618 9.13 22.07 7.67
N GLY A 619 10.33 22.63 7.62
CA GLY A 619 11.49 22.04 6.93
C GLY A 619 12.59 23.09 6.77
N ARG A 620 13.79 22.80 7.28
CA ARG A 620 14.91 23.73 7.30
C ARG A 620 15.59 23.84 5.94
N SER A 621 16.25 24.98 5.72
CA SER A 621 17.31 25.09 4.70
C SER A 621 18.67 24.80 5.35
N PHE A 622 19.71 24.54 4.54
CA PHE A 622 21.08 24.38 5.06
C PHE A 622 21.60 25.61 5.84
N SER A 623 21.05 26.79 5.57
CA SER A 623 21.41 28.03 6.26
C SER A 623 20.72 28.24 7.62
N ASP A 624 19.70 27.45 7.95
CA ASP A 624 19.04 27.47 9.25
C ASP A 624 19.71 26.50 10.22
N THR A 625 20.84 26.96 10.77
CA THR A 625 21.65 26.20 11.74
C THR A 625 21.33 26.57 13.19
N ILE A 626 20.08 26.96 13.49
CA ILE A 626 19.67 27.25 14.87
C ILE A 626 19.56 25.94 15.65
N PRO A 627 20.35 25.71 16.72
CA PRO A 627 20.30 24.46 17.46
C PRO A 627 18.91 24.18 18.03
N LEU A 628 18.50 22.91 18.02
CA LEU A 628 17.31 22.47 18.73
C LEU A 628 17.60 22.51 20.25
N ALA A 629 16.59 22.81 21.06
CA ALA A 629 16.70 22.65 22.51
C ALA A 629 16.61 21.17 22.88
N ASP A 630 17.28 20.76 23.96
CA ASP A 630 17.24 19.38 24.47
C ASP A 630 15.80 18.89 24.63
N LEU A 631 15.47 17.79 23.95
CA LEU A 631 14.14 17.18 23.99
C LEU A 631 14.03 16.17 25.13
N SER A 632 12.82 15.99 25.67
CA SER A 632 12.57 14.92 26.63
C SER A 632 12.71 13.56 25.96
N GLU A 633 13.59 12.71 26.53
CA GLU A 633 13.77 11.30 26.16
C GLU A 633 12.90 10.35 27.01
N GLU A 634 12.17 10.88 28.00
CA GLU A 634 11.24 10.09 28.80
C GLU A 634 9.94 9.82 28.01
N CYS A 635 9.58 8.55 27.89
CA CYS A 635 8.34 8.09 27.28
C CYS A 635 7.84 6.81 27.98
N ALA A 636 6.60 6.82 28.49
CA ALA A 636 6.03 5.67 29.18
C ALA A 636 5.76 4.46 28.25
N ALA A 637 5.53 4.70 26.95
CA ALA A 637 5.29 3.65 25.97
C ALA A 637 6.55 2.84 25.57
N LEU A 638 7.76 3.30 25.94
CA LEU A 638 8.99 2.50 25.86
C LEU A 638 8.98 1.34 26.87
N GLU A 639 8.42 1.57 28.06
CA GLU A 639 8.32 0.59 29.14
C GLU A 639 7.04 -0.27 29.04
N ALA A 640 6.18 0.01 28.06
CA ALA A 640 4.96 -0.74 27.80
C ALA A 640 5.27 -2.04 27.04
N ASN A 641 5.66 -3.08 27.78
CA ASN A 641 5.99 -4.46 27.36
C ASN A 641 5.78 -4.79 25.88
N ASP A 642 6.89 -5.02 25.17
CA ASP A 642 6.88 -5.41 23.77
C ASP A 642 6.14 -6.73 23.51
N SER A 643 5.23 -6.63 22.55
CA SER A 643 4.49 -7.69 21.86
C SER A 643 4.27 -9.03 22.61
N THR A 644 3.11 -9.11 23.28
CA THR A 644 2.40 -10.38 23.51
C THR A 644 2.01 -11.11 22.22
N ASN A 645 2.19 -10.52 21.03
CA ASN A 645 1.85 -11.11 19.73
C ASN A 645 3.13 -11.50 18.98
N LEU A 646 3.35 -12.80 18.80
CA LEU A 646 4.53 -13.36 18.12
C LEU A 646 4.27 -13.61 16.64
N PHE A 647 3.04 -14.04 16.34
CA PHE A 647 2.50 -14.03 15.00
C PHE A 647 1.04 -13.57 15.05
N GLY A 648 0.60 -12.86 14.03
CA GLY A 648 -0.79 -12.49 13.79
C GLY A 648 -0.86 -11.36 12.79
N SER A 649 -2.02 -11.14 12.17
CA SER A 649 -2.15 -10.10 11.15
C SER A 649 -1.10 -10.25 10.06
N GLY A 650 -0.90 -11.48 9.58
CA GLY A 650 0.01 -11.80 8.48
C GLY A 650 1.49 -11.57 8.78
N ARG A 651 1.88 -11.33 10.03
CA ARG A 651 3.23 -10.90 10.40
C ARG A 651 3.77 -11.56 11.66
N LEU A 652 5.08 -11.64 11.72
CA LEU A 652 5.82 -11.87 12.96
C LEU A 652 5.86 -10.59 13.79
N GLY A 653 5.76 -10.74 15.11
CA GLY A 653 5.91 -9.63 16.05
C GLY A 653 7.33 -9.10 16.10
N SER A 654 7.51 -7.89 16.66
CA SER A 654 8.83 -7.31 16.88
C SER A 654 9.75 -8.29 17.61
N GLY A 655 10.99 -8.41 17.14
CA GLY A 655 11.97 -9.34 17.71
C GLY A 655 11.57 -10.83 17.64
N THR A 656 10.60 -11.23 16.82
CA THR A 656 10.22 -12.62 16.61
C THR A 656 10.68 -13.12 15.24
N SER A 657 11.30 -14.31 15.20
CA SER A 657 11.62 -15.04 13.97
C SER A 657 10.75 -16.29 13.83
N ALA A 658 10.54 -16.75 12.59
CA ALA A 658 10.03 -18.08 12.29
C ALA A 658 11.11 -18.92 11.65
N PHE A 659 11.00 -20.25 11.80
CA PHE A 659 11.98 -21.20 11.32
C PHE A 659 11.32 -22.53 10.91
N VAL A 660 12.01 -23.30 10.07
CA VAL A 660 11.68 -24.68 9.68
C VAL A 660 12.93 -25.55 9.68
N GLY A 661 12.72 -26.86 9.76
CA GLY A 661 13.81 -27.83 9.69
C GLY A 661 13.31 -29.28 9.75
N ARG A 662 14.25 -30.22 9.91
CA ARG A 662 13.97 -31.66 10.03
C ARG A 662 14.20 -32.16 11.46
N VAL A 663 13.26 -32.95 11.97
CA VAL A 663 13.25 -33.49 13.34
C VAL A 663 14.42 -34.46 13.58
N ASP A 664 14.92 -35.11 12.53
CA ASP A 664 16.10 -35.98 12.57
C ASP A 664 17.45 -35.21 12.60
N GLY A 665 17.42 -33.87 12.54
CA GLY A 665 18.60 -33.03 12.51
C GLY A 665 19.37 -33.08 11.19
N THR A 666 18.78 -33.58 10.11
CA THR A 666 19.37 -33.51 8.77
C THR A 666 19.08 -32.18 8.10
N GLY A 667 20.13 -31.51 7.60
CA GLY A 667 20.04 -30.15 7.05
C GLY A 667 20.51 -29.08 8.04
N ILE A 668 20.24 -27.83 7.72
CA ILE A 668 20.42 -26.67 8.60
C ILE A 668 19.01 -26.15 8.91
N GLU A 669 18.80 -25.58 10.10
CA GLU A 669 17.57 -24.85 10.39
C GLU A 669 17.50 -23.58 9.54
N GLU A 670 16.39 -23.39 8.84
CA GLU A 670 16.20 -22.28 7.90
C GLU A 670 15.17 -21.31 8.47
N LEU A 671 15.51 -20.02 8.49
CA LEU A 671 14.55 -18.97 8.85
C LEU A 671 13.50 -18.85 7.75
N MET A 672 12.26 -18.57 8.15
CA MET A 672 11.14 -18.29 7.24
C MET A 672 10.65 -16.85 7.45
N PRO A 673 11.30 -15.85 6.82
CA PRO A 673 10.85 -14.46 6.87
C PRO A 673 9.37 -14.34 6.49
N ASN A 674 8.64 -13.47 7.18
CA ASN A 674 7.19 -13.27 7.02
C ASN A 674 6.33 -14.55 7.07
N MET A 675 6.88 -15.68 7.57
CA MET A 675 6.29 -17.02 7.46
C MET A 675 5.83 -17.34 6.03
N ARG A 676 6.72 -17.21 5.03
CA ARG A 676 6.46 -17.54 3.62
C ARG A 676 7.61 -18.35 2.99
N GLY A 677 7.30 -19.07 1.91
CA GLY A 677 8.27 -19.71 1.02
C GLY A 677 8.19 -21.25 1.00
N ASP A 678 8.74 -21.85 -0.05
CA ASP A 678 8.78 -23.30 -0.31
C ASP A 678 10.19 -23.85 -0.60
N THR A 679 11.20 -22.96 -0.73
CA THR A 679 12.56 -23.29 -1.21
C THR A 679 13.49 -23.90 -0.18
N ASN A 680 13.03 -24.13 1.06
CA ASN A 680 13.87 -24.67 2.14
C ASN A 680 14.19 -26.16 1.96
N GLY A 681 15.35 -26.58 2.48
CA GLY A 681 15.83 -27.96 2.44
C GLY A 681 15.00 -28.97 3.24
N ALA A 682 14.07 -28.50 4.08
CA ALA A 682 13.09 -29.35 4.76
C ALA A 682 11.87 -29.70 3.88
N GLY A 683 11.57 -28.89 2.84
CA GLY A 683 10.40 -29.01 1.98
C GLY A 683 9.10 -28.53 2.60
N VAL A 684 9.16 -27.73 3.67
CA VAL A 684 7.98 -27.14 4.32
C VAL A 684 7.50 -25.95 3.48
N VAL A 685 6.23 -25.92 3.09
CA VAL A 685 5.66 -24.80 2.34
C VAL A 685 4.86 -23.91 3.29
N LEU A 686 5.15 -22.61 3.27
CA LEU A 686 4.34 -21.60 3.93
C LEU A 686 3.80 -20.59 2.91
N SER A 687 2.48 -20.40 2.90
CA SER A 687 1.79 -19.46 2.01
C SER A 687 0.82 -18.57 2.78
N GLY A 688 0.48 -17.42 2.20
CA GLY A 688 -0.59 -16.56 2.68
C GLY A 688 -1.94 -17.29 2.74
N TYR A 689 -2.76 -16.95 3.73
CA TYR A 689 -4.15 -17.40 3.80
C TYR A 689 -5.06 -16.28 4.31
N ASP A 690 -6.17 -16.08 3.63
CA ASP A 690 -7.21 -15.10 3.97
C ASP A 690 -8.20 -15.73 4.96
N ARG A 691 -8.17 -15.31 6.23
CA ARG A 691 -9.18 -15.71 7.23
C ARG A 691 -10.21 -14.62 7.48
N ASP A 692 -9.79 -13.51 8.08
CA ASP A 692 -10.64 -12.36 8.42
C ASP A 692 -10.25 -11.11 7.58
N ALA A 693 -8.99 -11.01 7.15
CA ALA A 693 -8.47 -10.03 6.18
C ALA A 693 -7.46 -10.68 5.20
N GLN A 694 -7.04 -9.94 4.15
CA GLN A 694 -6.08 -10.43 3.15
C GLN A 694 -4.78 -10.90 3.83
N GLU A 695 -4.42 -12.17 3.59
CA GLU A 695 -3.21 -12.83 4.06
C GLU A 695 -2.86 -12.61 5.55
N ASP A 696 -3.89 -12.46 6.39
CA ASP A 696 -3.79 -12.28 7.84
C ASP A 696 -3.28 -13.54 8.57
N SER A 697 -3.29 -14.68 7.86
CA SER A 697 -2.97 -16.01 8.35
C SER A 697 -1.95 -16.68 7.42
N ARG A 698 -1.48 -17.86 7.82
CA ARG A 698 -0.64 -18.72 6.97
C ARG A 698 -1.19 -20.12 6.87
N GLU A 699 -1.16 -20.68 5.66
CA GLU A 699 -1.24 -22.12 5.45
C GLU A 699 0.17 -22.71 5.49
N ILE A 700 0.33 -23.81 6.23
CA ILE A 700 1.61 -24.46 6.51
C ILE A 700 1.46 -25.92 6.10
N ALA A 701 2.14 -26.33 5.04
CA ALA A 701 2.23 -27.72 4.58
C ALA A 701 3.59 -28.30 4.97
N MET A 702 3.59 -29.24 5.89
CA MET A 702 4.78 -29.90 6.45
C MET A 702 4.87 -31.34 5.95
N PRO A 703 5.95 -31.73 5.26
CA PRO A 703 6.26 -33.14 4.97
C PRO A 703 6.61 -33.96 6.21
N ASP A 704 6.61 -35.27 6.08
CA ASP A 704 7.11 -36.20 7.10
C ASP A 704 8.52 -35.86 7.65
N GLY A 705 8.63 -35.88 8.98
CA GLY A 705 9.87 -35.65 9.72
C GLY A 705 10.32 -34.19 9.77
N THR A 706 9.41 -33.22 9.59
CA THR A 706 9.72 -31.78 9.61
C THR A 706 9.15 -31.07 10.83
N TYR A 707 9.62 -29.86 11.09
CA TYR A 707 9.05 -28.92 12.06
C TYR A 707 8.93 -27.51 11.51
N PHE A 708 7.97 -26.76 12.07
CA PHE A 708 7.81 -25.31 11.91
C PHE A 708 7.70 -24.67 13.30
N GLY A 709 8.28 -23.50 13.53
CA GLY A 709 8.08 -22.78 14.79
C GLY A 709 8.44 -21.31 14.76
N VAL A 710 8.28 -20.67 15.93
CA VAL A 710 8.63 -19.26 16.17
C VAL A 710 9.47 -19.09 17.43
N GLU A 711 10.36 -18.10 17.40
CA GLU A 711 11.27 -17.76 18.49
C GLU A 711 11.31 -16.25 18.73
N GLN A 712 11.19 -15.84 19.99
CA GLN A 712 11.40 -14.46 20.42
C GLN A 712 12.88 -14.23 20.76
N SER A 713 13.35 -13.01 20.50
CA SER A 713 14.65 -12.51 20.93
C SER A 713 14.79 -12.52 22.45
N ASN A 714 13.76 -12.06 23.16
CA ASN A 714 13.64 -12.04 24.61
C ASN A 714 12.49 -12.94 25.09
N ASP A 715 12.69 -13.64 26.21
CA ASP A 715 11.61 -14.41 26.83
C ASP A 715 10.73 -13.49 27.67
N THR A 716 9.48 -13.28 27.23
CA THR A 716 8.50 -12.44 27.93
C THR A 716 7.75 -13.19 29.05
N GLY A 717 8.00 -14.49 29.24
CA GLY A 717 7.19 -15.36 30.10
C GLY A 717 5.74 -15.55 29.59
N GLY A 718 4.96 -16.33 30.34
CA GLY A 718 3.54 -16.57 30.08
C GLY A 718 3.21 -17.86 29.31
N ALA A 719 1.92 -18.08 29.08
CA ALA A 719 1.37 -19.16 28.28
C ALA A 719 1.42 -18.81 26.78
N TYR A 720 1.37 -19.81 25.91
CA TYR A 720 1.15 -19.61 24.47
C TYR A 720 -0.33 -19.76 24.12
N ARG A 721 -0.96 -18.71 23.58
CA ARG A 721 -2.28 -18.79 22.91
C ARG A 721 -2.07 -18.88 21.40
N ILE A 722 -2.54 -19.96 20.78
CA ILE A 722 -2.33 -20.24 19.35
C ILE A 722 -3.69 -20.49 18.69
N ALA A 723 -3.99 -19.70 17.64
CA ALA A 723 -5.21 -19.83 16.85
C ALA A 723 -4.92 -20.53 15.51
N TYR A 724 -5.50 -21.72 15.30
CA TYR A 724 -5.12 -22.66 14.26
C TYR A 724 -6.33 -23.36 13.59
N GLU A 725 -6.21 -23.77 12.33
CA GLU A 725 -7.19 -24.64 11.65
C GLU A 725 -6.49 -25.89 11.10
N VAL A 726 -7.10 -27.07 11.24
CA VAL A 726 -6.54 -28.32 10.70
C VAL A 726 -7.20 -28.64 9.35
N VAL A 727 -6.40 -28.58 8.28
CA VAL A 727 -6.85 -28.71 6.88
C VAL A 727 -6.82 -30.18 6.44
N THR A 728 -5.71 -30.89 6.65
CA THR A 728 -5.62 -32.33 6.40
C THR A 728 -5.68 -33.14 7.69
N ARG A 729 -6.14 -34.39 7.60
CA ARG A 729 -6.17 -35.30 8.75
C ARG A 729 -4.75 -35.72 9.11
N PRO A 730 -4.29 -35.57 10.37
CA PRO A 730 -3.01 -36.13 10.80
C PRO A 730 -3.02 -37.66 10.62
N THR A 731 -1.97 -38.20 9.99
CA THR A 731 -1.77 -39.66 9.83
C THR A 731 -0.56 -40.19 10.61
N GLY A 732 0.24 -39.29 11.17
CA GLY A 732 1.32 -39.53 12.13
C GLY A 732 1.15 -38.61 13.36
N ALA A 733 2.10 -38.68 14.30
CA ALA A 733 2.03 -37.86 15.50
C ALA A 733 2.32 -36.38 15.21
N ILE A 734 1.56 -35.49 15.83
CA ILE A 734 1.79 -34.03 15.84
C ILE A 734 2.16 -33.61 17.26
N ARG A 735 3.27 -32.88 17.41
CA ARG A 735 3.79 -32.49 18.73
C ARG A 735 4.11 -31.01 18.80
N LEU A 736 3.95 -30.44 19.99
CA LEU A 736 4.49 -29.14 20.34
C LEU A 736 5.77 -29.31 21.15
N ARG A 737 6.84 -28.61 20.75
CA ARG A 737 8.12 -28.53 21.46
C ARG A 737 8.35 -27.12 22.00
N SER A 738 8.80 -27.02 23.25
CA SER A 738 9.42 -25.82 23.83
C SER A 738 10.65 -26.25 24.61
N GLY A 739 11.84 -25.78 24.19
CA GLY A 739 13.11 -26.31 24.70
C GLY A 739 13.20 -27.84 24.56
N ASP A 740 13.57 -28.51 25.64
CA ASP A 740 13.62 -29.99 25.70
C ASP A 740 12.23 -30.65 25.88
N ALA A 741 11.20 -29.88 26.23
CA ALA A 741 9.88 -30.39 26.57
C ALA A 741 9.02 -30.62 25.32
N VAL A 742 8.17 -31.66 25.38
CA VAL A 742 7.34 -32.10 24.26
C VAL A 742 5.94 -32.46 24.74
N LEU A 743 4.92 -31.98 24.03
CA LEU A 743 3.50 -32.24 24.25
C LEU A 743 2.92 -32.87 22.97
N ASP A 744 2.32 -34.05 23.08
CA ASP A 744 1.57 -34.66 21.98
C ASP A 744 0.20 -33.99 21.84
N VAL A 745 -0.08 -33.43 20.67
CA VAL A 745 -1.34 -32.73 20.33
C VAL A 745 -2.12 -33.44 19.23
N THR A 746 -1.75 -34.68 18.88
CA THR A 746 -2.34 -35.43 17.76
C THR A 746 -3.85 -35.57 17.90
N ALA A 747 -4.35 -35.93 19.09
CA ALA A 747 -5.78 -36.09 19.35
C ALA A 747 -6.56 -34.77 19.23
N GLN A 748 -5.93 -33.65 19.59
CA GLN A 748 -6.48 -32.30 19.48
C GLN A 748 -6.58 -31.89 18.01
N PHE A 749 -5.55 -32.19 17.21
CA PHE A 749 -5.57 -31.97 15.76
C PHE A 749 -6.64 -32.83 15.07
N GLU A 750 -6.76 -34.12 15.41
CA GLU A 750 -7.86 -34.98 14.94
C GLU A 750 -9.25 -34.43 15.30
N LEU A 751 -9.39 -33.88 16.52
CA LEU A 751 -10.64 -33.26 16.98
C LEU A 751 -10.92 -31.90 16.32
N ALA A 752 -9.91 -31.16 15.87
CA ALA A 752 -10.05 -29.86 15.22
C ALA A 752 -10.33 -29.94 13.70
N LEU A 753 -10.03 -31.08 13.06
CA LEU A 753 -10.20 -31.32 11.63
C LEU A 753 -11.57 -30.85 11.08
N ALA A 754 -11.53 -29.98 10.06
CA ALA A 754 -12.69 -29.44 9.36
C ALA A 754 -13.74 -28.75 10.27
N LYS A 755 -13.30 -28.13 11.38
CA LYS A 755 -14.15 -27.34 12.29
C LYS A 755 -13.91 -25.83 12.24
N GLY A 756 -13.23 -25.31 11.20
CA GLY A 756 -12.77 -23.93 11.19
C GLY A 756 -11.64 -23.69 12.20
N PHE A 757 -11.24 -22.44 12.36
CA PHE A 757 -10.25 -22.04 13.36
C PHE A 757 -10.68 -22.41 14.79
N ARG A 758 -9.70 -22.91 15.54
CA ARG A 758 -9.73 -23.30 16.94
C ARG A 758 -8.60 -22.55 17.66
N GLU A 759 -8.59 -22.62 18.98
CA GLU A 759 -7.60 -21.94 19.80
C GLU A 759 -7.14 -22.87 20.92
N MET A 760 -5.83 -23.01 21.06
CA MET A 760 -5.21 -23.67 22.20
C MET A 760 -4.51 -22.66 23.09
N VAL A 761 -4.56 -22.89 24.40
CA VAL A 761 -3.76 -22.18 25.40
C VAL A 761 -2.86 -23.21 26.05
N VAL A 762 -1.57 -23.13 25.75
CA VAL A 762 -0.52 -24.03 26.23
C VAL A 762 0.16 -23.35 27.41
N THR A 763 0.03 -23.96 28.59
CA THR A 763 0.61 -23.48 29.85
C THR A 763 1.66 -24.48 30.36
N GLU A 764 2.40 -24.07 31.39
CA GLU A 764 3.31 -24.92 32.15
C GLU A 764 2.66 -26.21 32.72
N SER A 765 1.31 -26.30 32.77
CA SER A 765 0.63 -27.51 33.28
C SER A 765 0.73 -28.71 32.34
N CYS A 766 0.84 -28.47 31.02
CA CYS A 766 0.94 -29.54 30.01
C CYS A 766 2.26 -29.52 29.22
N LEU A 767 3.00 -28.41 29.20
CA LEU A 767 4.31 -28.31 28.53
C LEU A 767 5.29 -27.56 29.44
N SER A 768 5.95 -28.29 30.34
CA SER A 768 6.83 -27.71 31.36
C SER A 768 8.12 -27.14 30.74
N GLY A 769 8.37 -25.83 30.87
CA GLY A 769 9.49 -25.13 30.25
C GLY A 769 9.09 -24.34 28.99
N LEU A 770 8.06 -23.50 29.10
CA LEU A 770 7.63 -22.54 28.07
C LEU A 770 8.62 -21.38 27.97
N GLY A 771 9.71 -21.59 27.23
CA GLY A 771 10.69 -20.55 26.94
C GLY A 771 10.23 -19.58 25.84
N LYS A 772 11.19 -18.82 25.32
CA LYS A 772 11.06 -17.93 24.16
C LYS A 772 10.73 -18.59 22.81
N ARG A 773 10.64 -19.93 22.73
CA ARG A 773 10.56 -20.67 21.46
C ARG A 773 9.55 -21.82 21.52
N ILE A 774 8.70 -21.91 20.51
CA ILE A 774 7.73 -23.00 20.34
C ILE A 774 7.69 -23.50 18.89
N ALA A 775 7.60 -24.82 18.71
CA ALA A 775 7.56 -25.46 17.39
C ALA A 775 6.54 -26.60 17.32
N PHE A 776 5.90 -26.75 16.16
CA PHE A 776 5.12 -27.91 15.75
C PHE A 776 6.04 -28.92 15.03
N GLU A 777 6.02 -30.18 15.45
CA GLU A 777 6.73 -31.30 14.80
C GLU A 777 5.70 -32.28 14.20
N SER A 778 6.01 -32.88 13.04
CA SER A 778 5.14 -33.89 12.40
C SER A 778 5.90 -35.16 12.00
N GLU A 779 5.26 -36.32 12.24
CA GLU A 779 5.69 -37.66 11.76
C GLU A 779 4.83 -38.16 10.57
N ALA A 780 4.25 -37.23 9.81
CA ALA A 780 3.58 -37.47 8.52
C ALA A 780 3.37 -36.15 7.76
N ASP A 781 2.97 -36.25 6.49
CA ASP A 781 2.53 -35.09 5.73
C ASP A 781 1.25 -34.47 6.35
N ILE A 782 1.29 -33.19 6.67
CA ILE A 782 0.15 -32.44 7.23
C ILE A 782 0.05 -31.02 6.67
N THR A 783 -1.18 -30.53 6.50
CA THR A 783 -1.48 -29.13 6.23
C THR A 783 -2.38 -28.59 7.33
N PHE A 784 -2.00 -27.46 7.90
CA PHE A 784 -2.78 -26.71 8.87
C PHE A 784 -2.52 -25.21 8.69
N ARG A 785 -3.36 -24.38 9.28
CA ARG A 785 -3.25 -22.92 9.20
C ARG A 785 -3.02 -22.33 10.59
N ILE A 786 -2.31 -21.22 10.65
CA ILE A 786 -2.13 -20.40 11.86
C ILE A 786 -2.60 -18.98 11.54
N SER A 787 -3.41 -18.40 12.43
CA SER A 787 -3.87 -17.00 12.35
C SER A 787 -3.29 -16.12 13.46
N SER A 788 -2.87 -16.69 14.60
CA SER A 788 -2.02 -15.99 15.56
C SER A 788 -1.27 -16.93 16.51
N ILE A 789 -0.11 -16.49 16.99
CA ILE A 789 0.65 -17.05 18.11
C ILE A 789 0.91 -15.90 19.08
N LYS A 790 0.54 -16.05 20.36
CA LYS A 790 0.62 -14.99 21.37
C LYS A 790 1.19 -15.52 22.68
N ARG A 791 1.93 -14.70 23.42
CA ARG A 791 2.26 -14.90 24.84
C ARG A 791 1.22 -14.19 25.69
N GLU A 792 0.79 -14.82 26.77
CA GLU A 792 -0.24 -14.26 27.67
C GLU A 792 0.08 -14.58 29.13
N GLU A 793 -0.06 -13.59 30.01
CA GLU A 793 -0.05 -13.85 31.45
C GLU A 793 -1.34 -14.56 31.87
N VAL A 794 -1.21 -15.79 32.35
CA VAL A 794 -2.29 -16.58 32.94
C VAL A 794 -2.04 -16.77 34.42
N ALA A 795 -3.11 -17.00 35.20
CA ALA A 795 -2.98 -17.26 36.63
C ALA A 795 -2.17 -18.54 36.90
N GLU A 796 -1.39 -18.55 37.98
CA GLU A 796 -0.61 -19.73 38.39
C GLU A 796 -1.54 -20.95 38.56
N GLY A 797 -1.17 -22.08 37.95
CA GLY A 797 -2.00 -23.28 37.93
C GLY A 797 -3.17 -23.28 36.92
N THR A 798 -3.20 -22.35 35.96
CA THR A 798 -4.14 -22.42 34.82
C THR A 798 -3.84 -23.65 33.98
N GLU A 799 -4.84 -24.53 33.81
CA GLU A 799 -4.75 -25.71 32.96
C GLU A 799 -4.78 -25.36 31.47
N CYS A 800 -4.12 -26.17 30.65
CA CYS A 800 -4.16 -26.03 29.20
C CYS A 800 -5.57 -26.22 28.61
N SER A 801 -5.88 -25.50 27.53
CA SER A 801 -7.12 -25.65 26.76
C SER A 801 -6.85 -25.88 25.28
N PHE A 802 -7.77 -26.55 24.58
CA PHE A 802 -7.67 -26.95 23.16
C PHE A 802 -9.05 -26.96 22.48
#